data_AF-A0A6L3MYA4-F1
#
_entry.id   AF-A0A6L3MYA4-F1
#
_cell.length_a   1.000
_cell.length_b   1.000
_cell.length_c   1.000
_cell.angle_alpha   90.00
_cell.angle_beta   90.00
_cell.angle_gamma   90.00
#
_symmetry.space_group_name_H-M   'P 1'
#
loop_
_entity.id
_entity.type
_entity.pdbx_description
1 polymer ?
#
loop_
_entity_poly.entity_id
_entity_poly.type
_entity_poly.pdbx_seq_one_letter_code
_entity_poly.pdbx_strand_id
1 'polypeptide(L)'
;MDARLVWDTWRRILSDDELVEMVTRAGHADAAALASLGAAERAVVADYARTPQATQTNIGMYRRSLVRIVRVALGRVPLSQHLLFMSGLDVDAVAAEFARVNGYADDGPNFWRLAGAFVAYLATRPEFAAPAHQDALAVDQALVELARRLGEVTVDAWPNAVAAGIGGAAGSDRAFVRFAASRAAVVARSRHDLTPWIENPYGFDPAAALDASPRHWLVYFPDADSAPAYAELSERSARVFELLATPHSAADVARALGSLSEAEALEVIDRLAALGVVVSEKGGGRAVANPFQNDALGSDAFVMLDPAVEMLDVEIAEHRFLCHGYFEVGMAVPPGEGLSDFVAELAGKPVNVGALRKRFDDQHLIDTMLAALRQHGFLHVTSARVPSADELAQLRLLAAESRRTRLCHTIDVHLDTASADAIRARVEAESTAPQLHLRCARIGDHASTLAELARLRQAGLLRLHHTVVQAVDPGCDADVVQSLRRLDAGVIVDDVPWPAARPIAGLDALTRAGVPVHARMAPDRSFLDAATRARAVAWAEGAGLCGLCVELDADALWPAGKASETDFVGVFEAVHALDETFGDVSIANLTSDEVVLGNASLPRPEGLSDIAARFRLAYLRWRLPLLKSFEGDNTFSQTPEAEEKLVRLREDLLPNHPELLDLGPGSVVVDVCGGNGRVARRLSPLVGPDGLVVSIEMLRCVTDRARRFACEQGYVNVQFRSGLAQRISLRDGSADAAVNEWTGAIWQLGLGPAMVAEMTRVVRVGGRIAVTHRLVRLPLHRLGQPWVQFDDIYALMRAAFDRPDLTIVVERVWGQTVSTLAGERASAWRKHYVPRLVNPFDVTYTEDRDPGPHADVCLTIIAERIR
;
A
#
# COMPACT_ATOMS: atom_id res chain seq x y z
N MET A 1 16.85 -43.95 10.00
CA MET A 1 16.30 -44.15 11.37
C MET A 1 14.85 -43.69 11.37
N ASP A 2 14.05 -44.01 12.39
CA ASP A 2 12.70 -43.45 12.47
C ASP A 2 12.75 -41.92 12.61
N ALA A 3 12.01 -41.19 11.78
CA ALA A 3 12.13 -39.74 11.68
C ALA A 3 11.66 -39.02 12.95
N ARG A 4 10.62 -39.57 13.62
CA ARG A 4 10.09 -39.02 14.86
C ARG A 4 11.05 -39.25 16.01
N LEU A 5 11.62 -40.45 16.12
CA LEU A 5 12.69 -40.75 17.08
C LEU A 5 13.90 -39.83 16.90
N VAL A 6 14.35 -39.59 15.67
CA VAL A 6 15.46 -38.67 15.39
C VAL A 6 15.12 -37.25 15.83
N TRP A 7 13.92 -36.76 15.49
CA TRP A 7 13.43 -35.45 15.90
C TRP A 7 13.32 -35.31 17.42
N ASP A 8 12.66 -36.24 18.10
CA ASP A 8 12.45 -36.22 19.55
C ASP A 8 13.80 -36.31 20.30
N THR A 9 14.75 -37.12 19.79
CA THR A 9 16.11 -37.17 20.35
C THR A 9 16.89 -35.88 20.07
N TRP A 10 16.78 -35.30 18.87
CA TRP A 10 17.41 -34.01 18.54
C TRP A 10 16.89 -32.87 19.41
N ARG A 11 15.56 -32.81 19.64
CA ARG A 11 14.92 -31.90 20.59
C ARG A 11 15.52 -32.06 21.99
N ARG A 12 15.70 -33.30 22.46
CA ARG A 12 16.35 -33.59 23.76
C ARG A 12 17.81 -33.12 23.81
N ILE A 13 18.60 -33.37 22.76
CA ILE A 13 19.98 -32.86 22.63
C ILE A 13 20.00 -31.31 22.65
N LEU A 14 19.05 -30.64 21.99
CA LEU A 14 18.97 -29.18 22.01
C LEU A 14 18.70 -28.61 23.41
N SER A 15 17.98 -29.33 24.27
CA SER A 15 17.57 -28.90 25.62
C SER A 15 18.54 -29.29 26.74
N ASP A 16 19.36 -30.31 26.54
CA ASP A 16 20.22 -30.93 27.56
C ASP A 16 21.70 -30.61 27.28
N ASP A 17 22.29 -29.75 28.10
CA ASP A 17 23.68 -29.30 27.91
C ASP A 17 24.71 -30.44 28.09
N GLU A 18 24.41 -31.49 28.87
CA GLU A 18 25.30 -32.67 28.99
C GLU A 18 25.31 -33.47 27.68
N LEU A 19 24.14 -33.62 27.03
CA LEU A 19 24.05 -34.23 25.70
C LEU A 19 24.71 -33.35 24.63
N VAL A 20 24.62 -32.01 24.72
CA VAL A 20 25.38 -31.10 23.83
C VAL A 20 26.88 -31.31 23.98
N GLU A 21 27.41 -31.32 25.20
CA GLU A 21 28.86 -31.54 25.39
C GLU A 21 29.29 -32.91 24.84
N MET A 22 28.49 -33.95 25.06
CA MET A 22 28.76 -35.31 24.56
C MET A 22 28.83 -35.38 23.02
N VAL A 23 27.89 -34.76 22.29
CA VAL A 23 27.90 -34.81 20.82
C VAL A 23 28.86 -33.81 20.17
N THR A 24 29.43 -32.87 20.94
CA THR A 24 30.34 -31.83 20.43
C THR A 24 31.80 -31.99 20.88
N ARG A 25 32.08 -32.79 21.92
CA ARG A 25 33.45 -33.11 22.36
C ARG A 25 33.66 -34.63 22.47
N ALA A 26 34.57 -35.16 21.67
CA ALA A 26 34.94 -36.57 21.74
C ALA A 26 35.63 -36.91 23.09
N GLY A 27 35.05 -37.85 23.85
CA GLY A 27 35.73 -38.52 24.97
C GLY A 27 35.33 -38.10 26.39
N HIS A 28 34.36 -37.20 26.58
CA HIS A 28 33.78 -36.90 27.90
C HIS A 28 32.28 -37.19 27.89
N ALA A 29 31.90 -38.46 28.06
CA ALA A 29 30.53 -38.86 28.33
C ALA A 29 30.43 -39.27 29.80
N ASP A 30 29.67 -38.53 30.61
CA ASP A 30 29.26 -39.04 31.91
C ASP A 30 28.34 -40.26 31.70
N ALA A 31 28.57 -41.32 32.47
CA ALA A 31 27.74 -42.52 32.43
C ALA A 31 26.28 -42.22 32.86
N ALA A 32 26.07 -41.16 33.64
CA ALA A 32 24.74 -40.71 34.07
C ALA A 32 23.86 -40.27 32.89
N ALA A 33 24.37 -39.41 32.00
CA ALA A 33 23.60 -38.89 30.85
C ALA A 33 23.10 -40.03 29.93
N LEU A 34 23.97 -40.99 29.62
CA LEU A 34 23.67 -42.15 28.77
C LEU A 34 22.70 -43.17 29.39
N ALA A 35 22.59 -43.19 30.73
CA ALA A 35 21.66 -44.06 31.45
C ALA A 35 20.19 -43.63 31.28
N SER A 36 19.96 -42.34 30.99
CA SER A 36 18.62 -41.76 30.78
C SER A 36 18.02 -42.03 29.39
N LEU A 37 18.78 -42.67 28.49
CA LEU A 37 18.41 -42.90 27.09
C LEU A 37 18.05 -44.37 26.81
N GLY A 38 17.12 -44.59 25.90
CA GLY A 38 16.85 -45.90 25.27
C GLY A 38 17.97 -46.33 24.32
N ALA A 39 17.98 -47.61 23.95
CA ALA A 39 18.98 -48.13 22.99
C ALA A 39 18.90 -47.46 21.61
N ALA A 40 17.70 -47.06 21.19
CA ALA A 40 17.48 -46.39 19.90
C ALA A 40 17.88 -44.89 19.95
N GLU A 41 17.59 -44.18 21.05
CA GLU A 41 18.07 -42.80 21.26
C GLU A 41 19.59 -42.74 21.32
N ARG A 42 20.25 -43.70 22.02
CA ARG A 42 21.73 -43.80 22.04
C ARG A 42 22.33 -43.94 20.65
N ALA A 43 21.66 -44.63 19.72
CA ALA A 43 22.11 -44.72 18.33
C ALA A 43 22.02 -43.37 17.58
N VAL A 44 21.01 -42.53 17.88
CA VAL A 44 20.87 -41.18 17.31
C VAL A 44 21.94 -40.24 17.89
N VAL A 45 22.16 -40.27 19.21
CA VAL A 45 23.20 -39.47 19.88
C VAL A 45 24.59 -39.85 19.36
N ALA A 46 24.86 -41.15 19.20
CA ALA A 46 26.11 -41.64 18.62
C ALA A 46 26.29 -41.21 17.14
N ASP A 47 25.20 -41.05 16.38
CA ASP A 47 25.24 -40.55 15.01
C ASP A 47 25.65 -39.08 14.96
N TYR A 48 24.99 -38.21 15.74
CA TYR A 48 25.35 -36.79 15.85
C TYR A 48 26.78 -36.57 16.37
N ALA A 49 27.28 -37.46 17.24
CA ALA A 49 28.66 -37.44 17.73
C ALA A 49 29.71 -37.80 16.65
N ARG A 50 29.32 -38.31 15.47
CA ARG A 50 30.27 -38.61 14.36
C ARG A 50 30.81 -37.35 13.69
N THR A 51 30.10 -36.22 13.79
CA THR A 51 30.44 -34.96 13.11
C THR A 51 30.47 -33.77 14.09
N PRO A 52 31.25 -33.83 15.19
CA PRO A 52 31.08 -32.98 16.37
C PRO A 52 31.14 -31.47 16.07
N GLN A 53 32.01 -31.04 15.16
CA GLN A 53 32.11 -29.63 14.74
C GLN A 53 30.85 -29.15 14.00
N ALA A 54 30.32 -29.96 13.07
CA ALA A 54 29.09 -29.61 12.33
C ALA A 54 27.87 -29.66 13.26
N THR A 55 27.79 -30.65 14.14
CA THR A 55 26.76 -30.77 15.18
C THR A 55 26.79 -29.56 16.13
N GLN A 56 27.97 -29.14 16.59
CA GLN A 56 28.14 -27.92 17.41
C GLN A 56 27.65 -26.66 16.68
N THR A 57 28.01 -26.51 15.39
CA THR A 57 27.55 -25.39 14.56
C THR A 57 26.02 -25.39 14.43
N ASN A 58 25.42 -26.54 14.15
CA ASN A 58 23.97 -26.70 13.97
C ASN A 58 23.19 -26.41 15.27
N ILE A 59 23.63 -26.97 16.41
CA ILE A 59 23.05 -26.68 17.74
C ILE A 59 23.14 -25.18 18.03
N GLY A 60 24.29 -24.56 17.79
CA GLY A 60 24.49 -23.12 17.99
C GLY A 60 23.60 -22.25 17.09
N MET A 61 23.43 -22.63 15.82
CA MET A 61 22.51 -21.95 14.90
C MET A 61 21.05 -22.09 15.37
N TYR A 62 20.61 -23.31 15.71
CA TYR A 62 19.22 -23.57 16.11
C TYR A 62 18.86 -22.84 17.41
N ARG A 63 19.72 -22.93 18.44
CA ARG A 63 19.53 -22.20 19.70
C ARG A 63 19.46 -20.68 19.48
N ARG A 64 20.31 -20.09 18.63
CA ARG A 64 20.22 -18.65 18.27
C ARG A 64 18.91 -18.31 17.55
N SER A 65 18.43 -19.15 16.63
CA SER A 65 17.14 -18.95 15.96
C SER A 65 15.97 -18.96 16.96
N LEU A 66 15.97 -19.87 17.94
CA LEU A 66 14.94 -19.91 18.98
C LEU A 66 14.97 -18.67 19.89
N VAL A 67 16.16 -18.18 20.27
CA VAL A 67 16.29 -16.90 21.01
C VAL A 67 15.76 -15.72 20.19
N ARG A 68 16.00 -15.70 18.87
CA ARG A 68 15.39 -14.70 17.97
C ARG A 68 13.86 -14.81 17.93
N ILE A 69 13.30 -16.02 17.93
CA ILE A 69 11.85 -16.25 17.93
C ILE A 69 11.21 -15.78 19.26
N VAL A 70 11.88 -15.97 20.40
CA VAL A 70 11.48 -15.37 21.70
C VAL A 70 11.37 -13.85 21.60
N ARG A 71 12.34 -13.18 20.97
CA ARG A 71 12.30 -11.72 20.74
C ARG A 71 11.16 -11.28 19.83
N VAL A 72 10.78 -12.09 18.83
CA VAL A 72 9.60 -11.81 17.99
C VAL A 72 8.30 -11.96 18.79
N ALA A 73 8.24 -12.92 19.72
CA ALA A 73 7.08 -13.12 20.59
C ALA A 73 6.83 -11.95 21.57
N LEU A 74 7.87 -11.21 21.98
CA LEU A 74 7.70 -9.96 22.77
C LEU A 74 6.79 -8.94 22.09
N GLY A 75 6.80 -8.86 20.75
CA GLY A 75 5.93 -7.96 19.99
C GLY A 75 4.43 -8.29 20.05
N ARG A 76 4.04 -9.25 20.89
CA ARG A 76 2.64 -9.62 21.19
C ARG A 76 2.21 -9.21 22.61
N VAL A 77 3.13 -8.75 23.44
CA VAL A 77 2.92 -8.46 24.87
C VAL A 77 3.54 -7.09 25.19
N PRO A 78 2.87 -5.98 24.81
CA PRO A 78 3.49 -4.66 24.73
C PRO A 78 3.92 -4.08 26.08
N LEU A 79 3.18 -4.31 27.17
CA LEU A 79 3.56 -3.81 28.49
C LEU A 79 4.79 -4.56 29.03
N SER A 80 4.85 -5.87 28.84
CA SER A 80 5.97 -6.75 29.20
C SER A 80 7.21 -6.43 28.38
N GLN A 81 7.02 -6.14 27.09
CA GLN A 81 8.07 -5.69 26.18
C GLN A 81 8.66 -4.34 26.64
N HIS A 82 7.83 -3.36 27.01
CA HIS A 82 8.30 -2.08 27.53
C HIS A 82 8.97 -2.21 28.91
N LEU A 83 8.41 -3.01 29.84
CA LEU A 83 9.06 -3.35 31.11
C LEU A 83 10.48 -3.89 30.88
N LEU A 84 10.62 -4.87 30.00
CA LEU A 84 11.91 -5.49 29.72
C LEU A 84 12.91 -4.51 29.07
N PHE A 85 12.51 -3.77 28.04
CA PHE A 85 13.40 -2.79 27.41
C PHE A 85 13.83 -1.65 28.34
N MET A 86 12.92 -1.16 29.18
CA MET A 86 13.19 -0.01 30.07
C MET A 86 13.82 -0.41 31.40
N SER A 87 13.91 -1.70 31.72
CA SER A 87 14.59 -2.22 32.92
C SER A 87 16.11 -2.00 32.96
N GLY A 88 16.72 -1.70 31.81
CA GLY A 88 18.19 -1.65 31.66
C GLY A 88 18.87 -3.02 31.59
N LEU A 89 18.10 -4.12 31.61
CA LEU A 89 18.62 -5.48 31.38
C LEU A 89 18.98 -5.68 29.90
N ASP A 90 19.98 -6.54 29.66
CA ASP A 90 20.29 -7.03 28.31
C ASP A 90 19.16 -7.98 27.86
N VAL A 91 18.36 -7.52 26.91
CA VAL A 91 17.20 -8.24 26.37
C VAL A 91 17.60 -9.50 25.61
N ASP A 92 18.76 -9.52 24.95
CA ASP A 92 19.28 -10.71 24.29
C ASP A 92 19.74 -11.74 25.32
N ALA A 93 20.34 -11.31 26.43
CA ALA A 93 20.68 -12.19 27.55
C ALA A 93 19.44 -12.76 28.25
N VAL A 94 18.41 -11.94 28.54
CA VAL A 94 17.16 -12.42 29.17
C VAL A 94 16.38 -13.35 28.25
N ALA A 95 16.33 -13.08 26.93
CA ALA A 95 15.71 -13.97 25.96
C ALA A 95 16.49 -15.30 25.82
N ALA A 96 17.83 -15.28 25.90
CA ALA A 96 18.66 -16.48 25.91
C ALA A 96 18.49 -17.31 27.19
N GLU A 97 18.38 -16.64 28.35
CA GLU A 97 18.11 -17.29 29.64
C GLU A 97 16.73 -17.95 29.63
N PHE A 98 15.68 -17.24 29.18
CA PHE A 98 14.35 -17.81 29.02
C PHE A 98 14.34 -18.98 28.04
N ALA A 99 14.97 -18.86 26.87
CA ALA A 99 15.01 -19.95 25.90
C ALA A 99 15.63 -21.22 26.50
N ARG A 100 16.68 -21.08 27.32
CA ARG A 100 17.29 -22.21 28.06
C ARG A 100 16.36 -22.77 29.13
N VAL A 101 15.74 -21.92 29.96
CA VAL A 101 14.82 -22.34 31.04
C VAL A 101 13.55 -23.01 30.49
N ASN A 102 13.04 -22.53 29.36
CA ASN A 102 11.92 -23.12 28.63
C ASN A 102 12.33 -24.33 27.77
N GLY A 103 13.48 -24.96 28.05
CA GLY A 103 13.97 -26.17 27.38
C GLY A 103 14.13 -26.02 25.86
N TYR A 104 14.43 -24.82 25.38
CA TYR A 104 14.46 -24.44 23.97
C TYR A 104 13.19 -24.88 23.22
N ALA A 105 12.00 -24.69 23.82
CA ALA A 105 10.72 -25.00 23.18
C ALA A 105 10.62 -24.39 21.77
N ASP A 106 10.19 -25.19 20.81
CA ASP A 106 9.93 -24.76 19.44
C ASP A 106 8.43 -24.87 19.18
N ASP A 107 7.76 -23.74 19.35
CA ASP A 107 6.31 -23.61 19.17
C ASP A 107 5.91 -23.35 17.71
N GLY A 108 6.87 -23.30 16.78
CA GLY A 108 6.63 -22.95 15.39
C GLY A 108 5.89 -21.61 15.24
N PRO A 109 4.76 -21.55 14.51
CA PRO A 109 4.00 -20.31 14.30
C PRO A 109 3.18 -19.86 15.54
N ASN A 110 3.17 -20.62 16.64
CA ASN A 110 2.30 -20.35 17.80
C ASN A 110 2.86 -19.24 18.74
N PHE A 111 3.20 -18.08 18.18
CA PHE A 111 3.87 -16.98 18.90
C PHE A 111 3.17 -16.55 20.20
N TRP A 112 1.84 -16.60 20.27
CA TRP A 112 1.06 -16.29 21.47
C TRP A 112 1.30 -17.27 22.63
N ARG A 113 1.60 -18.55 22.34
CA ARG A 113 1.94 -19.54 23.38
C ARG A 113 3.30 -19.21 23.99
N LEU A 114 4.29 -18.93 23.15
CA LEU A 114 5.63 -18.55 23.57
C LEU A 114 5.65 -17.21 24.32
N ALA A 115 4.85 -16.23 23.87
CA ALA A 115 4.68 -14.95 24.55
C ALA A 115 4.14 -15.13 25.97
N GLY A 116 3.08 -15.94 26.16
CA GLY A 116 2.55 -16.23 27.50
C GLY A 116 3.54 -16.95 28.42
N ALA A 117 4.29 -17.92 27.89
CA ALA A 117 5.36 -18.57 28.64
C ALA A 117 6.46 -17.58 29.05
N PHE A 118 6.78 -16.59 28.19
CA PHE A 118 7.78 -15.58 28.49
C PHE A 118 7.28 -14.54 29.51
N VAL A 119 6.04 -14.07 29.42
CA VAL A 119 5.42 -13.19 30.44
C VAL A 119 5.38 -13.88 31.80
N ALA A 120 4.99 -15.15 31.85
CA ALA A 120 5.01 -15.92 33.10
C ALA A 120 6.43 -16.06 33.68
N TYR A 121 7.44 -16.24 32.83
CA TYR A 121 8.85 -16.24 33.27
C TYR A 121 9.29 -14.86 33.80
N LEU A 122 8.98 -13.76 33.10
CA LEU A 122 9.27 -12.40 33.55
C LEU A 122 8.61 -12.12 34.92
N ALA A 123 7.40 -12.62 35.16
CA ALA A 123 6.71 -12.48 36.45
C ALA A 123 7.43 -13.17 37.62
N THR A 124 8.25 -14.20 37.37
CA THR A 124 9.07 -14.86 38.40
C THR A 124 10.40 -14.15 38.71
N ARG A 125 10.80 -13.19 37.87
CA ARG A 125 12.09 -12.51 38.00
C ARG A 125 12.07 -11.45 39.11
N PRO A 126 13.12 -11.34 39.95
CA PRO A 126 13.16 -10.37 41.03
C PRO A 126 13.16 -8.92 40.54
N GLU A 127 13.66 -8.64 39.33
CA GLU A 127 13.67 -7.30 38.74
C GLU A 127 12.26 -6.75 38.44
N PHE A 128 11.26 -7.63 38.27
CA PHE A 128 9.86 -7.28 38.03
C PHE A 128 8.95 -7.60 39.22
N ALA A 129 9.51 -7.76 40.42
CA ALA A 129 8.75 -8.09 41.63
C ALA A 129 7.90 -6.92 42.18
N ALA A 130 8.06 -5.70 41.65
CA ALA A 130 7.28 -4.55 42.11
C ALA A 130 5.78 -4.74 41.80
N PRO A 131 4.86 -4.39 42.72
CA PRO A 131 3.43 -4.60 42.51
C PRO A 131 2.86 -3.99 41.21
N ALA A 132 3.36 -2.84 40.78
CA ALA A 132 2.98 -2.21 39.51
C ALA A 132 3.47 -3.01 38.28
N HIS A 133 4.70 -3.55 38.29
CA HIS A 133 5.20 -4.41 37.22
C HIS A 133 4.37 -5.69 37.12
N GLN A 134 4.06 -6.31 38.25
CA GLN A 134 3.20 -7.50 38.33
C GLN A 134 1.78 -7.23 37.79
N ASP A 135 1.22 -6.03 38.04
CA ASP A 135 -0.07 -5.64 37.46
C ASP A 135 0.01 -5.49 35.93
N ALA A 136 1.08 -4.91 35.40
CA ALA A 136 1.27 -4.76 33.94
C ALA A 136 1.50 -6.10 33.24
N LEU A 137 2.29 -7.00 33.83
CA LEU A 137 2.45 -8.39 33.36
C LEU A 137 1.12 -9.16 33.40
N ALA A 138 0.27 -8.92 34.40
CA ALA A 138 -1.05 -9.54 34.49
C ALA A 138 -2.02 -9.07 33.39
N VAL A 139 -1.94 -7.80 32.95
CA VAL A 139 -2.71 -7.28 31.82
C VAL A 139 -2.29 -7.96 30.50
N ASP A 140 -0.98 -8.11 30.25
CA ASP A 140 -0.49 -8.84 29.08
C ASP A 140 -0.77 -10.35 29.16
N GLN A 141 -0.77 -10.95 30.34
CA GLN A 141 -1.20 -12.33 30.52
C GLN A 141 -2.69 -12.52 30.17
N ALA A 142 -3.55 -11.56 30.50
CA ALA A 142 -4.95 -11.56 30.10
C ALA A 142 -5.14 -11.37 28.58
N LEU A 143 -4.30 -10.53 27.94
CA LEU A 143 -4.22 -10.39 26.49
C LEU A 143 -3.85 -11.71 25.81
N VAL A 144 -2.80 -12.39 26.28
CA VAL A 144 -2.39 -13.69 25.73
C VAL A 144 -3.50 -14.73 25.89
N GLU A 145 -4.15 -14.78 27.05
CA GLU A 145 -5.26 -15.71 27.30
C GLU A 145 -6.49 -15.38 26.43
N LEU A 146 -6.75 -14.11 26.12
CA LEU A 146 -7.73 -13.73 25.11
C LEU A 146 -7.33 -14.24 23.71
N ALA A 147 -6.12 -13.93 23.24
CA ALA A 147 -5.63 -14.32 21.91
C ALA A 147 -5.64 -15.85 21.73
N ARG A 148 -5.27 -16.60 22.77
CA ARG A 148 -5.33 -18.08 22.77
C ARG A 148 -6.74 -18.60 22.63
N ARG A 149 -7.69 -18.09 23.42
CA ARG A 149 -9.12 -18.49 23.32
C ARG A 149 -9.70 -18.16 21.94
N LEU A 150 -9.33 -17.02 21.35
CA LEU A 150 -9.72 -16.68 19.98
C LEU A 150 -9.12 -17.60 18.90
N GLY A 151 -7.97 -18.22 19.16
CA GLY A 151 -7.42 -19.29 18.32
C GLY A 151 -8.18 -20.62 18.41
N GLU A 152 -9.05 -20.79 19.41
CA GLU A 152 -9.82 -22.02 19.65
C GLU A 152 -11.31 -21.89 19.29
N VAL A 153 -11.84 -20.66 19.08
CA VAL A 153 -13.26 -20.41 18.76
C VAL A 153 -13.45 -19.37 17.66
N THR A 154 -14.44 -19.59 16.79
CA THR A 154 -14.86 -18.59 15.79
C THR A 154 -15.48 -17.37 16.48
N VAL A 155 -15.13 -16.18 15.98
CA VAL A 155 -15.71 -14.89 16.37
C VAL A 155 -16.75 -14.49 15.33
N ASP A 156 -18.04 -14.50 15.71
CA ASP A 156 -19.15 -14.23 14.78
C ASP A 156 -19.18 -12.78 14.28
N ALA A 157 -18.74 -11.83 15.11
CA ALA A 157 -18.60 -10.41 14.74
C ALA A 157 -17.46 -9.76 15.54
N TRP A 158 -16.55 -9.09 14.83
CA TRP A 158 -15.45 -8.33 15.44
C TRP A 158 -15.92 -6.96 15.95
N PRO A 159 -15.37 -6.43 17.06
CA PRO A 159 -15.80 -5.16 17.64
C PRO A 159 -15.89 -3.98 16.66
N ASN A 160 -14.93 -3.81 15.73
CA ASN A 160 -15.01 -2.76 14.72
C ASN A 160 -16.28 -2.85 13.84
N ALA A 161 -16.67 -4.07 13.44
CA ALA A 161 -17.87 -4.30 12.64
C ALA A 161 -19.16 -4.08 13.46
N VAL A 162 -19.16 -4.45 14.75
CA VAL A 162 -20.28 -4.20 15.67
C VAL A 162 -20.47 -2.70 15.91
N ALA A 163 -19.39 -1.98 16.21
CA ALA A 163 -19.42 -0.53 16.49
C ALA A 163 -19.96 0.26 15.28
N ALA A 164 -19.51 -0.07 14.06
CA ALA A 164 -19.95 0.57 12.83
C ALA A 164 -21.46 0.39 12.55
N GLY A 165 -22.07 -0.70 13.01
CA GLY A 165 -23.49 -1.00 12.77
C GLY A 165 -24.49 -0.24 13.66
N ILE A 166 -24.04 0.41 14.73
CA ILE A 166 -24.93 0.95 15.78
C ILE A 166 -25.58 2.29 15.38
N GLY A 167 -25.08 2.98 14.36
CA GLY A 167 -25.56 4.29 13.91
C GLY A 167 -26.98 4.35 13.33
N GLY A 168 -27.72 3.23 13.25
CA GLY A 168 -29.04 3.15 12.59
C GLY A 168 -30.25 2.77 13.44
N ALA A 169 -30.10 2.45 14.74
CA ALA A 169 -31.13 1.74 15.52
C ALA A 169 -31.67 2.50 16.75
N ALA A 170 -32.07 3.76 16.57
CA ALA A 170 -32.83 4.53 17.55
C ALA A 170 -34.34 4.48 17.22
N GLY A 171 -35.11 3.58 17.84
CA GLY A 171 -36.58 3.59 17.63
C GLY A 171 -37.43 2.38 18.02
N SER A 172 -36.92 1.31 18.63
CA SER A 172 -37.72 0.13 19.00
C SER A 172 -37.58 -0.29 20.46
N ASP A 173 -38.61 -0.95 20.98
CA ASP A 173 -38.84 -1.28 22.39
C ASP A 173 -37.73 -2.17 23.00
N ARG A 174 -36.72 -1.55 23.62
CA ARG A 174 -35.47 -2.24 24.03
C ARG A 174 -35.57 -3.10 25.28
N ALA A 175 -36.68 -3.04 26.03
CA ALA A 175 -36.87 -3.76 27.30
C ALA A 175 -36.74 -5.30 27.19
N PHE A 176 -36.94 -5.86 26.00
CA PHE A 176 -36.87 -7.31 25.74
C PHE A 176 -35.59 -7.76 25.01
N VAL A 177 -34.61 -6.87 24.82
CA VAL A 177 -33.33 -7.20 24.20
C VAL A 177 -32.41 -7.83 25.24
N ARG A 178 -31.79 -8.96 24.89
CA ARG A 178 -30.70 -9.56 25.66
C ARG A 178 -29.38 -9.20 24.99
N PHE A 179 -28.39 -8.88 25.81
CA PHE A 179 -27.06 -8.44 25.43
C PHE A 179 -26.02 -9.43 25.94
N ALA A 180 -24.93 -9.60 25.20
CA ALA A 180 -23.80 -10.45 25.58
C ALA A 180 -22.47 -9.75 25.29
N ALA A 181 -21.46 -10.01 26.11
CA ALA A 181 -20.10 -9.53 25.91
C ALA A 181 -19.46 -10.22 24.69
N SER A 182 -18.68 -9.46 23.92
CA SER A 182 -17.93 -10.00 22.78
C SER A 182 -16.84 -10.94 23.26
N ARG A 183 -16.71 -12.09 22.58
CA ARG A 183 -15.62 -13.05 22.83
C ARG A 183 -14.24 -12.48 22.51
N ALA A 184 -14.17 -11.44 21.68
CA ALA A 184 -12.94 -10.75 21.31
C ALA A 184 -12.46 -9.73 22.37
N ALA A 185 -13.02 -9.75 23.59
CA ALA A 185 -12.71 -8.83 24.67
C ALA A 185 -12.61 -9.54 26.04
N VAL A 186 -11.77 -9.01 26.93
CA VAL A 186 -11.61 -9.45 28.32
C VAL A 186 -11.39 -8.25 29.23
N VAL A 187 -11.76 -8.35 30.51
CA VAL A 187 -11.40 -7.34 31.52
C VAL A 187 -10.28 -7.88 32.40
N ALA A 188 -9.16 -7.15 32.46
CA ALA A 188 -8.09 -7.33 33.42
C ALA A 188 -8.22 -6.32 34.58
N ARG A 189 -7.63 -6.61 35.73
CA ARG A 189 -7.63 -5.72 36.91
C ARG A 189 -6.20 -5.41 37.33
N SER A 190 -5.91 -4.15 37.61
CA SER A 190 -4.67 -3.71 38.27
C SER A 190 -4.98 -3.16 39.66
N ARG A 191 -4.00 -3.22 40.57
CA ARG A 191 -4.05 -2.57 41.90
C ARG A 191 -3.53 -1.13 41.83
N HIS A 192 -2.70 -0.85 40.83
CA HIS A 192 -2.13 0.46 40.55
C HIS A 192 -2.74 1.07 39.29
N ASP A 193 -2.61 2.38 39.18
CA ASP A 193 -3.07 3.14 38.03
C ASP A 193 -2.09 2.99 36.85
N LEU A 194 -2.36 2.05 35.96
CA LEU A 194 -1.55 1.82 34.76
C LEU A 194 -1.83 2.81 33.62
N THR A 195 -2.70 3.81 33.80
CA THR A 195 -2.99 4.83 32.76
C THR A 195 -1.72 5.48 32.19
N PRO A 196 -0.73 5.91 33.02
CA PRO A 196 0.51 6.49 32.53
C PRO A 196 1.42 5.52 31.75
N TRP A 197 1.16 4.21 31.81
CA TRP A 197 1.92 3.18 31.10
C TRP A 197 1.20 2.69 29.84
N ILE A 198 -0.13 2.62 29.86
CA ILE A 198 -0.96 2.18 28.74
C ILE A 198 -1.18 3.32 27.73
N GLU A 199 -1.51 4.54 28.19
CA GLU A 199 -1.70 5.68 27.29
C GLU A 199 -0.36 6.27 26.82
N ASN A 200 0.74 6.06 27.57
CA ASN A 200 2.04 6.68 27.28
C ASN A 200 3.22 5.72 26.99
N PRO A 201 3.15 4.77 26.01
CA PRO A 201 4.21 3.80 25.73
C PRO A 201 5.61 4.40 25.42
N TYR A 202 5.67 5.63 24.92
CA TYR A 202 6.87 6.46 24.70
C TYR A 202 7.57 7.01 25.95
N GLY A 203 6.78 7.24 27.00
CA GLY A 203 7.19 7.79 28.30
C GLY A 203 7.04 6.74 29.41
N PHE A 204 7.09 5.46 29.02
CA PHE A 204 7.03 4.33 29.92
C PHE A 204 8.29 4.32 30.80
N ASP A 205 8.15 4.78 32.04
CA ASP A 205 9.18 4.70 33.06
C ASP A 205 8.81 3.60 34.08
N PRO A 206 9.51 2.44 34.09
CA PRO A 206 9.25 1.37 35.05
C PRO A 206 9.66 1.73 36.48
N ALA A 207 10.41 2.82 36.70
CA ALA A 207 10.75 3.34 38.02
C ALA A 207 9.74 4.38 38.54
N ALA A 208 8.77 4.80 37.71
CA ALA A 208 7.73 5.74 38.12
C ALA A 208 6.85 5.12 39.23
N ALA A 209 6.66 5.87 40.32
CA ALA A 209 5.71 5.52 41.36
C ALA A 209 4.28 5.74 40.84
N LEU A 210 3.57 4.65 40.55
CA LEU A 210 2.15 4.68 40.19
C LEU A 210 1.27 4.73 41.43
N ASP A 211 0.18 5.49 41.37
CA ASP A 211 -0.81 5.54 42.42
C ASP A 211 -1.45 4.17 42.65
N ALA A 212 -1.62 3.78 43.91
CA ALA A 212 -2.29 2.54 44.33
C ALA A 212 -3.82 2.68 44.22
N SER A 213 -4.30 2.97 43.01
CA SER A 213 -5.70 3.09 42.63
C SER A 213 -6.10 1.89 41.76
N PRO A 214 -7.00 0.99 42.23
CA PRO A 214 -7.42 -0.16 41.44
C PRO A 214 -8.18 0.25 40.17
N ARG A 215 -7.73 -0.26 39.01
CA ARG A 215 -8.33 0.02 37.69
C ARG A 215 -8.82 -1.27 37.02
N HIS A 216 -9.81 -1.13 36.14
CA HIS A 216 -10.30 -2.21 35.30
C HIS A 216 -9.99 -1.91 33.83
N TRP A 217 -9.27 -2.79 33.17
CA TRP A 217 -8.78 -2.63 31.80
C TRP A 217 -9.54 -3.55 30.87
N LEU A 218 -10.39 -3.00 30.02
CA LEU A 218 -10.93 -3.71 28.87
C LEU A 218 -9.82 -3.88 27.84
N VAL A 219 -9.42 -5.11 27.59
CA VAL A 219 -8.45 -5.50 26.55
C VAL A 219 -9.22 -6.23 25.47
N TYR A 220 -9.13 -5.79 24.21
CA TYR A 220 -9.89 -6.39 23.11
C TYR A 220 -9.15 -6.33 21.78
N PHE A 221 -9.51 -7.23 20.87
CA PHE A 221 -9.05 -7.20 19.48
C PHE A 221 -10.13 -6.52 18.62
N PRO A 222 -9.87 -5.35 18.01
CA PRO A 222 -10.86 -4.65 17.19
C PRO A 222 -11.31 -5.44 15.95
N ASP A 223 -10.39 -6.19 15.36
CA ASP A 223 -10.57 -7.20 14.30
C ASP A 223 -9.40 -8.22 14.35
N ALA A 224 -9.42 -9.22 13.47
CA ALA A 224 -8.49 -10.35 13.48
C ALA A 224 -7.01 -9.98 13.26
N ASP A 225 -6.76 -8.93 12.46
CA ASP A 225 -5.42 -8.51 12.04
C ASP A 225 -4.90 -7.28 12.81
N SER A 226 -5.77 -6.67 13.63
CA SER A 226 -5.43 -5.50 14.44
C SER A 226 -4.55 -5.82 15.66
N ALA A 227 -3.78 -4.82 16.07
CA ALA A 227 -3.19 -4.77 17.40
C ALA A 227 -4.29 -4.72 18.49
N PRO A 228 -4.02 -5.24 19.69
CA PRO A 228 -4.98 -5.14 20.80
C PRO A 228 -5.20 -3.69 21.21
N ALA A 229 -6.46 -3.37 21.52
CA ALA A 229 -6.90 -2.09 22.04
C ALA A 229 -7.20 -2.20 23.55
N TYR A 230 -7.07 -1.06 24.24
CA TYR A 230 -7.22 -0.94 25.67
C TYR A 230 -8.20 0.20 25.99
N ALA A 231 -9.06 0.02 26.98
CA ALA A 231 -9.90 1.09 27.54
C ALA A 231 -10.04 0.93 29.05
N GLU A 232 -10.00 2.03 29.80
CA GLU A 232 -10.34 2.01 31.23
C GLU A 232 -11.86 1.86 31.39
N LEU A 233 -12.28 0.92 32.24
CA LEU A 233 -13.65 0.78 32.69
C LEU A 233 -13.79 1.24 34.14
N SER A 234 -14.87 1.96 34.42
CA SER A 234 -15.34 2.11 35.80
C SER A 234 -15.67 0.73 36.39
N GLU A 235 -15.58 0.56 37.72
CA GLU A 235 -15.99 -0.68 38.40
C GLU A 235 -17.43 -1.09 38.02
N ARG A 236 -18.33 -0.09 37.91
CA ARG A 236 -19.71 -0.26 37.42
C ARG A 236 -19.74 -0.86 36.00
N SER A 237 -18.95 -0.31 35.07
CA SER A 237 -18.88 -0.81 33.69
C SER A 237 -18.27 -2.20 33.59
N ALA A 238 -17.21 -2.48 34.35
CA ALA A 238 -16.57 -3.79 34.42
C ALA A 238 -17.52 -4.87 34.94
N ARG A 239 -18.25 -4.59 36.02
CA ARG A 239 -19.26 -5.53 36.58
C ARG A 239 -20.45 -5.75 35.64
N VAL A 240 -20.86 -4.75 34.85
CA VAL A 240 -21.84 -4.95 33.76
C VAL A 240 -21.25 -5.88 32.69
N PHE A 241 -20.04 -5.62 32.20
CA PHE A 241 -19.38 -6.46 31.19
C PHE A 241 -19.21 -7.92 31.67
N GLU A 242 -18.80 -8.14 32.92
CA GLU A 242 -18.65 -9.47 33.53
C GLU A 242 -19.99 -10.23 33.63
N LEU A 243 -21.10 -9.55 33.96
CA LEU A 243 -22.44 -10.17 33.94
C LEU A 243 -22.89 -10.54 32.51
N LEU A 244 -22.48 -9.78 31.51
CA LEU A 244 -22.77 -10.04 30.10
C LEU A 244 -21.95 -11.19 29.50
N ALA A 245 -21.08 -11.84 30.27
CA ALA A 245 -20.41 -13.09 29.87
C ALA A 245 -21.42 -14.21 29.50
N THR A 246 -22.66 -14.12 30.00
CA THR A 246 -23.83 -14.81 29.44
C THR A 246 -24.93 -13.79 29.06
N PRO A 247 -25.83 -14.12 28.11
CA PRO A 247 -26.80 -13.15 27.61
C PRO A 247 -27.80 -12.68 28.69
N HIS A 248 -27.92 -11.37 28.91
CA HIS A 248 -28.81 -10.75 29.91
C HIS A 248 -29.54 -9.52 29.36
N SER A 249 -30.76 -9.26 29.82
CA SER A 249 -31.45 -7.98 29.54
C SER A 249 -30.96 -6.85 30.44
N ALA A 250 -31.21 -5.59 30.07
CA ALA A 250 -30.90 -4.44 30.93
C ALA A 250 -31.60 -4.54 32.30
N ALA A 251 -32.85 -5.04 32.33
CA ALA A 251 -33.57 -5.34 33.56
C ALA A 251 -32.90 -6.43 34.42
N ASP A 252 -32.33 -7.47 33.79
CA ASP A 252 -31.60 -8.52 34.50
C ASP A 252 -30.29 -7.99 35.09
N VAL A 253 -29.55 -7.17 34.34
CA VAL A 253 -28.31 -6.52 34.80
C VAL A 253 -28.58 -5.56 35.96
N ALA A 254 -29.60 -4.72 35.86
CA ALA A 254 -30.03 -3.82 36.94
C ALA A 254 -30.42 -4.60 38.21
N ARG A 255 -31.20 -5.68 38.06
CA ARG A 255 -31.60 -6.55 39.17
C ARG A 255 -30.43 -7.29 39.81
N ALA A 256 -29.45 -7.74 39.02
CA ALA A 256 -28.28 -8.48 39.49
C ALA A 256 -27.27 -7.57 40.21
N LEU A 257 -27.12 -6.32 39.78
CA LEU A 257 -26.23 -5.35 40.43
C LEU A 257 -26.89 -4.64 41.62
N GLY A 258 -28.21 -4.47 41.61
CA GLY A 258 -29.00 -3.85 42.68
C GLY A 258 -28.74 -2.35 42.94
N SER A 259 -27.68 -1.81 42.35
CA SER A 259 -27.20 -0.43 42.47
C SER A 259 -27.54 0.45 41.25
N LEU A 260 -28.11 -0.14 40.20
CA LEU A 260 -28.46 0.53 38.95
C LEU A 260 -29.98 0.45 38.70
N SER A 261 -30.56 1.52 38.16
CA SER A 261 -31.84 1.43 37.46
C SER A 261 -31.69 0.73 36.10
N GLU A 262 -32.80 0.29 35.49
CA GLU A 262 -32.79 -0.36 34.17
C GLU A 262 -32.26 0.56 33.06
N ALA A 263 -32.64 1.84 33.08
CA ALA A 263 -32.12 2.85 32.16
C ALA A 263 -30.60 3.07 32.32
N GLU A 264 -30.11 3.06 33.56
CA GLU A 264 -28.69 3.17 33.89
C GLU A 264 -27.85 1.95 33.51
N ALA A 265 -28.45 0.76 33.55
CA ALA A 265 -27.83 -0.45 33.03
C ALA A 265 -27.77 -0.42 31.49
N LEU A 266 -28.87 0.02 30.84
CA LEU A 266 -28.93 0.18 29.39
C LEU A 266 -27.93 1.22 28.88
N GLU A 267 -27.74 2.34 29.56
CA GLU A 267 -26.74 3.36 29.19
C GLU A 267 -25.30 2.80 29.23
N VAL A 268 -24.96 2.01 30.24
CA VAL A 268 -23.64 1.34 30.32
C VAL A 268 -23.48 0.29 29.21
N ILE A 269 -24.55 -0.47 28.93
CA ILE A 269 -24.60 -1.42 27.81
C ILE A 269 -24.38 -0.72 26.47
N ASP A 270 -25.06 0.40 26.21
CA ASP A 270 -24.93 1.17 24.97
C ASP A 270 -23.51 1.75 24.79
N ARG A 271 -22.88 2.23 25.88
CA ARG A 271 -21.48 2.69 25.84
C ARG A 271 -20.49 1.55 25.55
N LEU A 272 -20.71 0.35 26.09
CA LEU A 272 -19.90 -0.84 25.79
C LEU A 272 -20.17 -1.38 24.37
N ALA A 273 -21.41 -1.29 23.89
CA ALA A 273 -21.78 -1.65 22.53
C ALA A 273 -21.15 -0.69 21.50
N ALA A 274 -21.04 0.61 21.82
CA ALA A 274 -20.36 1.60 20.97
C ALA A 274 -18.84 1.31 20.79
N LEU A 275 -18.21 0.61 21.73
CA LEU A 275 -16.84 0.07 21.58
C LEU A 275 -16.81 -1.27 20.80
N GLY A 276 -17.97 -1.79 20.39
CA GLY A 276 -18.13 -3.08 19.72
C GLY A 276 -18.02 -4.30 20.63
N VAL A 277 -17.81 -4.12 21.93
CA VAL A 277 -17.54 -5.22 22.87
C VAL A 277 -18.79 -5.80 23.51
N VAL A 278 -19.99 -5.33 23.15
CA VAL A 278 -21.29 -5.91 23.55
C VAL A 278 -22.21 -6.01 22.33
N VAL A 279 -22.87 -7.15 22.17
CA VAL A 279 -23.79 -7.48 21.06
C VAL A 279 -25.19 -7.83 21.57
N SER A 280 -26.22 -7.71 20.71
CA SER A 280 -27.62 -8.02 21.05
C SER A 280 -28.13 -9.29 20.37
N GLU A 281 -28.83 -10.16 21.10
CA GLU A 281 -29.33 -11.45 20.57
C GLU A 281 -30.47 -11.30 19.56
N LYS A 282 -31.28 -10.23 19.64
CA LYS A 282 -32.40 -9.97 18.73
C LYS A 282 -32.04 -8.91 17.71
N GLY A 283 -31.11 -9.28 16.84
CA GLY A 283 -30.51 -8.39 15.85
C GLY A 283 -29.98 -9.11 14.63
N GLY A 284 -30.70 -10.13 14.11
CA GLY A 284 -30.46 -10.71 12.78
C GLY A 284 -30.77 -9.74 11.62
N GLY A 285 -30.47 -8.46 11.80
CA GLY A 285 -30.47 -7.47 10.74
C GLY A 285 -29.36 -7.82 9.77
N ARG A 286 -29.70 -7.90 8.49
CA ARG A 286 -28.72 -8.01 7.40
C ARG A 286 -27.62 -6.98 7.65
N ALA A 287 -26.39 -7.47 7.84
CA ALA A 287 -25.23 -6.64 7.58
C ALA A 287 -25.39 -6.06 6.17
N VAL A 288 -25.19 -4.75 6.02
CA VAL A 288 -24.86 -4.19 4.71
C VAL A 288 -23.44 -4.68 4.43
N ALA A 289 -23.36 -5.92 3.95
CA ALA A 289 -22.09 -6.56 3.66
C ALA A 289 -21.39 -5.75 2.59
N ASN A 290 -20.16 -5.31 2.89
CA ASN A 290 -19.20 -5.02 1.84
C ASN A 290 -19.00 -6.35 1.09
N PRO A 291 -19.47 -6.51 -0.18
CA PRO A 291 -19.87 -7.83 -0.70
C PRO A 291 -18.71 -8.80 -1.02
N PHE A 292 -17.49 -8.50 -0.56
CA PHE A 292 -16.26 -9.22 -0.90
C PHE A 292 -15.26 -9.38 0.27
N GLN A 293 -15.66 -9.18 1.52
CA GLN A 293 -14.83 -9.62 2.67
C GLN A 293 -15.39 -10.88 3.32
N ASN A 294 -14.61 -11.97 3.19
CA ASN A 294 -14.61 -13.18 4.01
C ASN A 294 -15.89 -14.06 4.09
N ASP A 295 -16.44 -14.43 2.93
CA ASP A 295 -16.99 -15.79 2.77
C ASP A 295 -15.87 -16.71 2.26
N ALA A 296 -15.19 -17.40 3.17
CA ALA A 296 -14.29 -18.49 2.79
C ALA A 296 -15.09 -19.57 2.05
N LEU A 297 -14.61 -19.99 0.87
CA LEU A 297 -15.34 -20.94 0.04
C LEU A 297 -15.46 -22.29 0.76
N GLY A 298 -16.69 -22.74 0.99
CA GLY A 298 -16.97 -24.07 1.53
C GLY A 298 -16.38 -25.17 0.62
N SER A 299 -15.89 -26.26 1.21
CA SER A 299 -15.32 -27.38 0.44
C SER A 299 -16.35 -28.09 -0.45
N ASP A 300 -17.64 -27.83 -0.24
CA ASP A 300 -18.80 -28.24 -1.04
C ASP A 300 -19.11 -27.30 -2.21
N ALA A 301 -18.59 -26.06 -2.20
CA ALA A 301 -18.74 -25.13 -3.31
C ALA A 301 -18.06 -25.67 -4.59
N PHE A 302 -18.61 -25.30 -5.76
CA PHE A 302 -17.89 -25.39 -7.01
C PHE A 302 -17.54 -23.99 -7.50
N VAL A 303 -16.39 -23.89 -8.15
CA VAL A 303 -15.85 -22.64 -8.70
C VAL A 303 -15.49 -22.85 -10.16
N MET A 304 -15.61 -21.80 -10.97
CA MET A 304 -15.23 -21.82 -12.38
C MET A 304 -14.63 -20.47 -12.76
N LEU A 305 -13.57 -20.48 -13.56
CA LEU A 305 -13.05 -19.26 -14.18
C LEU A 305 -14.10 -18.71 -15.18
N ASP A 306 -14.24 -17.39 -15.31
CA ASP A 306 -15.16 -16.84 -16.32
C ASP A 306 -14.75 -17.34 -17.72
N PRO A 307 -15.66 -17.85 -18.56
CA PRO A 307 -15.35 -18.25 -19.93
C PRO A 307 -14.81 -17.12 -20.83
N ALA A 308 -14.90 -15.86 -20.40
CA ALA A 308 -14.27 -14.71 -21.04
C ALA A 308 -12.83 -14.41 -20.53
N VAL A 309 -12.33 -15.18 -19.56
CA VAL A 309 -10.93 -15.20 -19.11
C VAL A 309 -10.14 -16.23 -19.93
N GLU A 310 -9.14 -15.72 -20.62
CA GLU A 310 -8.08 -16.42 -21.32
C GLU A 310 -6.82 -16.38 -20.44
N MET A 311 -6.19 -17.53 -20.19
CA MET A 311 -4.80 -17.52 -19.75
C MET A 311 -3.94 -17.38 -21.01
N LEU A 312 -3.08 -16.36 -21.06
CA LEU A 312 -2.16 -16.21 -22.18
C LEU A 312 -1.20 -17.41 -22.22
N ASP A 313 -1.11 -18.07 -23.37
CA ASP A 313 -0.23 -19.22 -23.62
C ASP A 313 1.27 -18.89 -23.55
N VAL A 314 1.66 -17.66 -23.16
CA VAL A 314 3.05 -17.22 -23.15
C VAL A 314 3.45 -16.59 -21.83
N GLU A 315 4.65 -16.99 -21.41
CA GLU A 315 5.25 -16.68 -20.11
C GLU A 315 6.13 -15.41 -20.19
N ILE A 316 6.17 -14.63 -19.12
CA ILE A 316 6.96 -13.39 -19.00
C ILE A 316 7.64 -13.36 -17.63
N ALA A 317 8.97 -13.42 -17.60
CA ALA A 317 9.74 -13.54 -16.37
C ALA A 317 9.18 -14.64 -15.44
N GLU A 318 8.97 -15.84 -15.99
CA GLU A 318 8.40 -17.03 -15.33
C GLU A 318 6.92 -16.92 -14.89
N HIS A 319 6.25 -15.79 -15.15
CA HIS A 319 4.83 -15.59 -14.83
C HIS A 319 3.93 -15.83 -16.06
N ARG A 320 2.74 -16.38 -15.85
CA ARG A 320 1.65 -16.37 -16.84
C ARG A 320 0.65 -15.27 -16.49
N PHE A 321 -0.29 -14.99 -17.39
CA PHE A 321 -1.19 -13.84 -17.23
C PHE A 321 -2.63 -14.23 -17.57
N LEU A 322 -3.55 -13.80 -16.72
CA LEU A 322 -4.98 -13.93 -16.97
C LEU A 322 -5.47 -12.65 -17.62
N CYS A 323 -5.94 -12.78 -18.86
CA CYS A 323 -6.55 -11.73 -19.63
C CYS A 323 -8.03 -12.05 -19.76
N HIS A 324 -8.90 -11.16 -19.33
CA HIS A 324 -10.31 -11.26 -19.67
C HIS A 324 -10.57 -10.35 -20.87
N GLY A 325 -11.46 -10.74 -21.79
CA GLY A 325 -11.71 -10.03 -23.05
C GLY A 325 -12.19 -8.56 -22.97
N TYR A 326 -12.26 -7.99 -21.76
CA TYR A 326 -12.60 -6.59 -21.43
C TYR A 326 -11.52 -5.90 -20.59
N PHE A 327 -10.47 -6.62 -20.20
CA PHE A 327 -9.51 -6.26 -19.15
C PHE A 327 -8.05 -6.24 -19.63
N GLU A 328 -7.80 -6.60 -20.90
CA GLU A 328 -6.54 -6.71 -21.67
C GLU A 328 -5.26 -7.31 -21.00
N VAL A 329 -4.96 -7.08 -19.71
CA VAL A 329 -4.28 -7.99 -18.76
C VAL A 329 -4.86 -7.73 -17.36
N GLY A 330 -5.42 -8.74 -16.69
CA GLY A 330 -6.13 -8.55 -15.41
C GLY A 330 -5.45 -9.12 -14.15
N MET A 331 -4.53 -10.08 -14.31
CA MET A 331 -3.77 -10.66 -13.18
C MET A 331 -2.49 -11.34 -13.68
N ALA A 332 -1.40 -11.21 -12.92
CA ALA A 332 -0.22 -12.07 -13.08
C ALA A 332 -0.39 -13.34 -12.23
N VAL A 333 -0.14 -14.51 -12.82
CA VAL A 333 -0.01 -15.80 -12.13
C VAL A 333 1.48 -15.99 -11.80
N PRO A 334 1.86 -16.11 -10.51
CA PRO A 334 3.25 -16.26 -10.12
C PRO A 334 3.87 -17.58 -10.60
N PRO A 335 5.21 -17.64 -10.75
CA PRO A 335 5.92 -18.87 -11.04
C PRO A 335 5.76 -19.89 -9.90
N GLY A 336 5.62 -21.15 -10.27
CA GLY A 336 5.58 -22.28 -9.34
C GLY A 336 4.95 -23.52 -9.99
N GLU A 337 5.44 -24.70 -9.60
CA GLU A 337 4.88 -25.97 -10.05
C GLU A 337 3.39 -26.05 -9.66
N GLY A 338 2.53 -26.38 -10.63
CA GLY A 338 1.09 -26.52 -10.43
C GLY A 338 0.26 -25.23 -10.44
N LEU A 339 0.83 -24.03 -10.36
CA LEU A 339 0.04 -22.77 -10.34
C LEU A 339 -0.66 -22.48 -11.67
N SER A 340 0.00 -22.77 -12.79
CA SER A 340 -0.62 -22.68 -14.12
C SER A 340 -1.66 -23.79 -14.34
N ASP A 341 -1.41 -24.98 -13.80
CA ASP A 341 -2.33 -26.12 -13.90
C ASP A 341 -3.59 -25.90 -13.05
N PHE A 342 -3.46 -25.24 -11.90
CA PHE A 342 -4.57 -24.79 -11.05
C PHE A 342 -5.53 -23.87 -11.82
N VAL A 343 -5.02 -22.86 -12.53
CA VAL A 343 -5.88 -21.97 -13.31
C VAL A 343 -6.45 -22.66 -14.55
N ALA A 344 -5.65 -23.51 -15.22
CA ALA A 344 -6.14 -24.33 -16.32
C ALA A 344 -7.23 -25.33 -15.90
N GLU A 345 -7.20 -25.83 -14.66
CA GLU A 345 -8.25 -26.70 -14.11
C GLU A 345 -9.57 -25.96 -13.87
N LEU A 346 -9.50 -24.70 -13.44
CA LEU A 346 -10.67 -23.82 -13.29
C LEU A 346 -11.28 -23.38 -14.64
N ALA A 347 -10.57 -23.54 -15.75
CA ALA A 347 -11.02 -23.14 -17.07
C ALA A 347 -12.00 -24.15 -17.69
N GLY A 348 -13.09 -23.65 -18.28
CA GLY A 348 -14.01 -24.42 -19.11
C GLY A 348 -14.97 -25.38 -18.40
N LYS A 349 -14.84 -25.62 -17.09
CA LYS A 349 -15.78 -26.43 -16.29
C LYS A 349 -15.75 -26.05 -14.80
N PRO A 350 -16.84 -26.21 -14.05
CA PRO A 350 -16.82 -26.06 -12.60
C PRO A 350 -16.00 -27.13 -11.90
N VAL A 351 -15.28 -26.73 -10.86
CA VAL A 351 -14.39 -27.57 -10.04
C VAL A 351 -14.81 -27.47 -8.58
N ASN A 352 -14.94 -28.60 -7.90
CA ASN A 352 -15.25 -28.61 -6.46
C ASN A 352 -14.04 -28.14 -5.63
N VAL A 353 -14.25 -27.17 -4.75
CA VAL A 353 -13.19 -26.56 -3.92
C VAL A 353 -12.53 -27.60 -3.00
N GLY A 354 -13.31 -28.52 -2.42
CA GLY A 354 -12.79 -29.60 -1.57
C GLY A 354 -11.98 -30.67 -2.32
N ALA A 355 -12.22 -30.86 -3.61
CA ALA A 355 -11.39 -31.69 -4.47
C ALA A 355 -10.10 -30.96 -4.88
N LEU A 356 -10.22 -29.66 -5.20
CA LEU A 356 -9.11 -28.78 -5.56
C LEU A 356 -8.09 -28.67 -4.41
N ARG A 357 -8.53 -28.38 -3.17
CA ARG A 357 -7.73 -28.38 -1.93
C ARG A 357 -7.02 -29.70 -1.61
N LYS A 358 -7.43 -30.83 -2.20
CA LYS A 358 -6.80 -32.15 -2.02
C LYS A 358 -5.76 -32.49 -3.09
N ARG A 359 -5.66 -31.68 -4.15
CA ARG A 359 -4.75 -31.90 -5.28
C ARG A 359 -3.46 -31.08 -5.21
N PHE A 360 -3.40 -30.09 -4.33
CA PHE A 360 -2.25 -29.22 -4.12
C PHE A 360 -1.83 -29.26 -2.65
N ASP A 361 -0.52 -29.25 -2.39
CA ASP A 361 0.03 -29.44 -1.05
C ASP A 361 -0.13 -28.20 -0.15
N ASP A 362 -0.21 -26.99 -0.73
CA ASP A 362 -0.43 -25.73 -0.01
C ASP A 362 -1.87 -25.24 -0.15
N GLN A 363 -2.72 -25.62 0.81
CA GLN A 363 -4.12 -25.18 0.85
C GLN A 363 -4.28 -23.68 1.11
N HIS A 364 -3.33 -23.04 1.79
CA HIS A 364 -3.39 -21.60 2.07
C HIS A 364 -3.13 -20.78 0.81
N LEU A 365 -2.20 -21.22 -0.04
CA LEU A 365 -1.96 -20.66 -1.36
C LEU A 365 -3.19 -20.81 -2.26
N ILE A 366 -3.82 -21.99 -2.29
CA ILE A 366 -5.07 -22.22 -3.05
C ILE A 366 -6.19 -21.30 -2.58
N ASP A 367 -6.44 -21.19 -1.28
CA ASP A 367 -7.51 -20.34 -0.76
C ASP A 367 -7.23 -18.84 -1.00
N THR A 368 -5.97 -18.42 -0.88
CA THR A 368 -5.52 -17.07 -1.26
C THR A 368 -5.76 -16.78 -2.75
N MET A 369 -5.44 -17.72 -3.65
CA MET A 369 -5.68 -17.57 -5.08
C MET A 369 -7.18 -17.55 -5.43
N LEU A 370 -7.99 -18.42 -4.82
CA LEU A 370 -9.44 -18.41 -5.03
C LEU A 370 -10.07 -17.11 -4.54
N ALA A 371 -9.61 -16.58 -3.40
CA ALA A 371 -10.02 -15.28 -2.89
C ALA A 371 -9.64 -14.14 -3.85
N ALA A 372 -8.40 -14.11 -4.33
CA ALA A 372 -7.93 -13.11 -5.30
C ALA A 372 -8.72 -13.17 -6.61
N LEU A 373 -8.85 -14.35 -7.23
CA LEU A 373 -9.61 -14.53 -8.47
C LEU A 373 -11.08 -14.12 -8.31
N ARG A 374 -11.71 -14.38 -7.15
CA ARG A 374 -13.07 -13.92 -6.83
C ARG A 374 -13.15 -12.40 -6.59
N GLN A 375 -12.17 -11.83 -5.89
CA GLN A 375 -12.08 -10.39 -5.61
C GLN A 375 -11.95 -9.55 -6.89
N HIS A 376 -11.17 -10.03 -7.85
CA HIS A 376 -10.97 -9.40 -9.16
C HIS A 376 -12.05 -9.78 -10.20
N GLY A 377 -13.02 -10.63 -9.84
CA GLY A 377 -14.15 -11.00 -10.71
C GLY A 377 -13.82 -11.99 -11.82
N PHE A 378 -12.71 -12.73 -11.71
CA PHE A 378 -12.32 -13.81 -12.62
C PHE A 378 -12.95 -15.16 -12.25
N LEU A 379 -13.41 -15.33 -11.01
CA LEU A 379 -13.95 -16.59 -10.49
C LEU A 379 -15.44 -16.50 -10.15
N HIS A 380 -16.23 -17.41 -10.72
CA HIS A 380 -17.63 -17.61 -10.40
C HIS A 380 -17.80 -18.71 -9.35
N VAL A 381 -18.72 -18.53 -8.41
CA VAL A 381 -19.14 -19.57 -7.46
C VAL A 381 -20.45 -20.19 -7.96
N THR A 382 -20.40 -21.46 -8.33
CA THR A 382 -21.51 -22.18 -8.96
C THR A 382 -21.99 -23.26 -8.00
N SER A 383 -23.18 -23.14 -7.40
CA SER A 383 -23.65 -24.14 -6.44
C SER A 383 -24.11 -25.43 -7.14
N ALA A 384 -23.48 -26.55 -6.76
CA ALA A 384 -23.85 -27.95 -7.07
C ALA A 384 -24.02 -28.40 -8.54
N ARG A 385 -23.99 -27.52 -9.54
CA ARG A 385 -24.12 -27.87 -10.97
C ARG A 385 -23.44 -26.86 -11.90
N VAL A 386 -23.22 -27.25 -13.16
CA VAL A 386 -22.82 -26.33 -14.23
C VAL A 386 -23.90 -25.25 -14.37
N PRO A 387 -23.56 -23.95 -14.29
CA PRO A 387 -24.54 -22.88 -14.42
C PRO A 387 -25.09 -22.86 -15.85
N SER A 388 -26.40 -22.65 -15.96
CA SER A 388 -27.08 -22.41 -17.23
C SER A 388 -26.58 -21.13 -17.90
N ALA A 389 -26.87 -20.97 -19.20
CA ALA A 389 -26.51 -19.77 -19.94
C ALA A 389 -27.08 -18.48 -19.30
N ASP A 390 -28.27 -18.57 -18.70
CA ASP A 390 -28.94 -17.46 -18.03
C ASP A 390 -28.33 -17.18 -16.64
N GLU A 391 -28.02 -18.21 -15.85
CA GLU A 391 -27.29 -18.05 -14.58
C GLU A 391 -25.88 -17.44 -14.83
N LEU A 392 -25.19 -17.85 -15.90
CA LEU A 392 -23.92 -17.23 -16.33
C LEU A 392 -24.11 -15.77 -16.78
N ALA A 393 -25.16 -15.45 -17.53
CA ALA A 393 -25.47 -14.08 -17.94
C ALA A 393 -25.76 -13.18 -16.72
N GLN A 394 -26.50 -13.70 -15.72
CA GLN A 394 -26.80 -12.99 -14.48
C GLN A 394 -25.55 -12.78 -13.61
N LEU A 395 -24.68 -13.79 -13.47
CA LEU A 395 -23.40 -13.65 -12.76
C LEU A 395 -22.46 -12.66 -13.46
N ARG A 396 -22.42 -12.66 -14.80
CA ARG A 396 -21.69 -11.65 -15.58
C ARG A 396 -22.23 -10.24 -15.39
N LEU A 397 -23.55 -10.07 -15.31
CA LEU A 397 -24.20 -8.79 -14.98
C LEU A 397 -23.80 -8.32 -13.58
N LEU A 398 -23.91 -9.18 -12.56
CA LEU A 398 -23.53 -8.85 -11.18
C LEU A 398 -22.03 -8.52 -11.05
N ALA A 399 -21.16 -9.27 -11.74
CA ALA A 399 -19.73 -8.99 -11.79
C ALA A 399 -19.45 -7.67 -12.56
N ALA A 400 -20.18 -7.36 -13.63
CA ALA A 400 -20.05 -6.09 -14.35
C ALA A 400 -20.52 -4.89 -13.52
N GLU A 401 -21.61 -5.06 -12.75
CA GLU A 401 -22.15 -4.05 -11.84
C GLU A 401 -21.21 -3.81 -10.64
N SER A 402 -20.66 -4.87 -10.05
CA SER A 402 -19.60 -4.77 -9.04
C SER A 402 -18.28 -4.20 -9.58
N ARG A 403 -18.04 -4.25 -10.90
CA ARG A 403 -16.89 -3.59 -11.55
C ARG A 403 -17.17 -2.10 -11.80
N ARG A 404 -18.38 -1.74 -12.24
CA ARG A 404 -18.81 -0.33 -12.37
C ARG A 404 -18.72 0.45 -11.06
N THR A 405 -18.92 -0.20 -9.90
CA THR A 405 -18.79 0.43 -8.58
C THR A 405 -17.34 0.46 -8.06
N ARG A 406 -16.36 -0.07 -8.81
CA ARG A 406 -14.97 -0.26 -8.36
C ARG A 406 -13.90 0.29 -9.31
N LEU A 407 -14.16 0.34 -10.61
CA LEU A 407 -13.20 0.76 -11.64
C LEU A 407 -13.62 2.10 -12.24
N CYS A 408 -12.66 2.88 -12.75
CA CYS A 408 -13.01 4.12 -13.45
C CYS A 408 -13.75 3.77 -14.76
N HIS A 409 -14.94 4.35 -14.94
CA HIS A 409 -15.70 4.25 -16.18
C HIS A 409 -15.60 5.55 -16.97
N THR A 410 -15.45 5.46 -18.29
CA THR A 410 -15.43 6.63 -19.19
C THR A 410 -16.83 6.94 -19.70
N ILE A 411 -17.26 8.19 -19.53
CA ILE A 411 -18.44 8.75 -20.21
C ILE A 411 -17.94 9.51 -21.44
N ASP A 412 -18.25 9.00 -22.63
CA ASP A 412 -18.05 9.71 -23.90
C ASP A 412 -19.23 10.64 -24.21
N VAL A 413 -18.96 11.91 -24.53
CA VAL A 413 -19.97 12.93 -24.86
C VAL A 413 -19.53 13.76 -26.07
N HIS A 414 -20.42 14.03 -27.01
CA HIS A 414 -20.20 14.98 -28.11
C HIS A 414 -20.73 16.37 -27.72
N LEU A 415 -19.85 17.32 -27.42
CA LEU A 415 -20.22 18.67 -26.94
C LEU A 415 -21.10 19.43 -27.93
N ASP A 416 -20.90 19.20 -29.23
CA ASP A 416 -21.73 19.77 -30.32
C ASP A 416 -23.24 19.44 -30.20
N THR A 417 -23.62 18.52 -29.30
CA THR A 417 -25.01 18.09 -29.06
C THR A 417 -25.43 18.08 -27.58
N ALA A 418 -24.53 18.41 -26.64
CA ALA A 418 -24.74 18.20 -25.20
C ALA A 418 -24.53 19.47 -24.38
N SER A 419 -25.44 19.73 -23.43
CA SER A 419 -25.32 20.84 -22.48
C SER A 419 -24.61 20.44 -21.19
N ALA A 420 -24.08 21.42 -20.45
CA ALA A 420 -23.48 21.19 -19.13
C ALA A 420 -24.45 20.49 -18.14
N ASP A 421 -25.74 20.85 -18.14
CA ASP A 421 -26.76 20.18 -17.32
C ASP A 421 -26.96 18.70 -17.70
N ALA A 422 -26.95 18.37 -18.99
CA ALA A 422 -27.06 16.98 -19.45
C ALA A 422 -25.83 16.15 -19.06
N ILE A 423 -24.64 16.76 -19.14
CA ILE A 423 -23.38 16.14 -18.69
C ILE A 423 -23.39 15.94 -17.18
N ARG A 424 -23.78 16.96 -16.39
CA ARG A 424 -23.92 16.84 -14.92
C ARG A 424 -24.89 15.73 -14.55
N ALA A 425 -26.10 15.74 -15.11
CA ALA A 425 -27.11 14.72 -14.82
C ALA A 425 -26.66 13.30 -15.20
N ARG A 426 -25.80 13.17 -16.23
CA ARG A 426 -25.20 11.88 -16.59
C ARG A 426 -24.12 11.44 -15.60
N VAL A 427 -23.27 12.35 -15.13
CA VAL A 427 -22.24 12.07 -14.11
C VAL A 427 -22.87 11.78 -12.75
N GLU A 428 -23.92 12.50 -12.36
CA GLU A 428 -24.68 12.29 -11.11
C GLU A 428 -25.40 10.93 -11.07
N ALA A 429 -25.60 10.28 -12.22
CA ALA A 429 -26.19 8.94 -12.31
C ALA A 429 -25.17 7.80 -12.10
N GLU A 430 -23.87 8.08 -12.10
CA GLU A 430 -22.83 7.07 -11.88
C GLU A 430 -22.57 6.83 -10.38
N SER A 431 -22.33 5.57 -10.00
CA SER A 431 -22.04 5.20 -8.59
C SER A 431 -20.66 5.65 -8.08
N THR A 432 -19.76 6.02 -8.99
CA THR A 432 -18.38 6.43 -8.73
C THR A 432 -18.00 7.56 -9.67
N ALA A 433 -17.02 8.39 -9.30
CA ALA A 433 -16.55 9.48 -10.15
C ALA A 433 -15.97 8.94 -11.49
N PRO A 434 -16.56 9.28 -12.65
CA PRO A 434 -16.14 8.76 -13.94
C PRO A 434 -14.97 9.57 -14.52
N GLN A 435 -14.33 9.02 -15.54
CA GLN A 435 -13.56 9.80 -16.51
C GLN A 435 -14.53 10.41 -17.52
N LEU A 436 -14.36 11.70 -17.83
CA LEU A 436 -15.20 12.40 -18.80
C LEU A 436 -14.43 12.64 -20.10
N HIS A 437 -14.89 12.06 -21.20
CA HIS A 437 -14.31 12.24 -22.52
C HIS A 437 -15.23 13.07 -23.40
N LEU A 438 -14.80 14.29 -23.72
CA LEU A 438 -15.56 15.29 -24.44
C LEU A 438 -15.02 15.43 -25.86
N ARG A 439 -15.85 15.20 -26.87
CA ARG A 439 -15.47 15.33 -28.29
C ARG A 439 -16.15 16.53 -28.92
N CYS A 440 -15.44 17.28 -29.74
CA CYS A 440 -15.98 18.43 -30.47
C CYS A 440 -15.18 18.72 -31.74
N ALA A 441 -15.78 19.42 -32.71
CA ALA A 441 -15.01 19.90 -33.86
C ALA A 441 -13.97 20.96 -33.46
N ARG A 442 -14.36 21.90 -32.59
CA ARG A 442 -13.57 23.06 -32.17
C ARG A 442 -13.81 23.38 -30.69
N ILE A 443 -12.74 23.49 -29.90
CA ILE A 443 -12.86 23.68 -28.43
C ILE A 443 -13.47 25.04 -28.08
N GLY A 444 -13.09 26.11 -28.81
CA GLY A 444 -13.56 27.47 -28.55
C GLY A 444 -15.07 27.69 -28.66
N ASP A 445 -15.78 26.83 -29.39
CA ASP A 445 -17.24 26.97 -29.60
C ASP A 445 -18.05 26.55 -28.35
N HIS A 446 -17.40 25.87 -27.39
CA HIS A 446 -18.02 25.27 -26.19
C HIS A 446 -17.72 26.02 -24.88
N ALA A 447 -17.35 27.29 -24.98
CA ALA A 447 -16.88 28.10 -23.84
C ALA A 447 -17.85 28.12 -22.65
N SER A 448 -19.16 28.31 -22.89
CA SER A 448 -20.18 28.33 -21.84
C SER A 448 -20.34 26.97 -21.14
N THR A 449 -20.32 25.88 -21.89
CA THR A 449 -20.42 24.51 -21.36
C THR A 449 -19.19 24.17 -20.52
N LEU A 450 -17.98 24.45 -21.02
CA LEU A 450 -16.74 24.19 -20.30
C LEU A 450 -16.61 25.04 -19.02
N ALA A 451 -17.02 26.32 -19.06
CA ALA A 451 -17.01 27.20 -17.90
C ALA A 451 -17.98 26.73 -16.79
N GLU A 452 -19.19 26.25 -17.15
CA GLU A 452 -20.14 25.74 -16.17
C GLU A 452 -19.68 24.41 -15.56
N LEU A 453 -19.14 23.49 -16.35
CA LEU A 453 -18.55 22.25 -15.82
C LEU A 453 -17.36 22.54 -14.89
N ALA A 454 -16.50 23.51 -15.25
CA ALA A 454 -15.40 23.96 -14.40
C ALA A 454 -15.91 24.52 -13.05
N ARG A 455 -16.93 25.38 -13.10
CA ARG A 455 -17.57 25.96 -11.92
C ARG A 455 -18.17 24.88 -11.01
N LEU A 456 -18.84 23.88 -11.58
CA LEU A 456 -19.42 22.75 -10.84
C LEU A 456 -18.33 21.89 -10.19
N ARG A 457 -17.20 21.59 -10.87
CA ARG A 457 -16.07 20.85 -10.29
C ARG A 457 -15.44 21.62 -9.13
N GLN A 458 -15.14 22.91 -9.31
CA GLN A 458 -14.57 23.75 -8.24
C GLN A 458 -15.49 23.88 -7.03
N ALA A 459 -16.82 23.87 -7.23
CA ALA A 459 -17.81 23.86 -6.15
C ALA A 459 -17.96 22.49 -5.45
N GLY A 460 -17.23 21.46 -5.87
CA GLY A 460 -17.38 20.08 -5.38
C GLY A 460 -18.67 19.38 -5.83
N LEU A 461 -19.45 20.00 -6.72
CA LEU A 461 -20.73 19.50 -7.23
C LEU A 461 -20.57 18.55 -8.43
N LEU A 462 -19.38 18.48 -9.03
CA LEU A 462 -19.07 17.57 -10.14
C LEU A 462 -17.77 16.82 -9.84
N ARG A 463 -17.90 15.56 -9.40
CA ARG A 463 -16.77 14.67 -9.09
C ARG A 463 -16.37 13.89 -10.33
N LEU A 464 -15.16 14.12 -10.85
CA LEU A 464 -14.60 13.45 -12.03
C LEU A 464 -13.21 12.93 -11.69
N HIS A 465 -12.91 11.71 -12.12
CA HIS A 465 -11.57 11.10 -12.00
C HIS A 465 -10.55 11.85 -12.86
N HIS A 466 -10.90 12.13 -14.12
CA HIS A 466 -10.09 12.86 -15.10
C HIS A 466 -10.99 13.42 -16.22
N THR A 467 -10.57 14.50 -16.88
CA THR A 467 -11.27 15.04 -18.05
C THR A 467 -10.36 14.99 -19.29
N VAL A 468 -10.89 14.57 -20.43
CA VAL A 468 -10.20 14.63 -21.74
C VAL A 468 -11.09 15.37 -22.72
N VAL A 469 -10.52 16.34 -23.45
CA VAL A 469 -11.18 17.04 -24.56
C VAL A 469 -10.47 16.68 -25.86
N GLN A 470 -11.14 15.93 -26.73
CA GLN A 470 -10.65 15.56 -28.06
C GLN A 470 -11.25 16.50 -29.11
N ALA A 471 -10.40 17.09 -29.96
CA ALA A 471 -10.83 18.03 -31.00
C ALA A 471 -9.87 18.10 -32.20
N VAL A 472 -10.41 18.47 -33.36
CA VAL A 472 -9.63 18.78 -34.57
C VAL A 472 -9.04 20.20 -34.50
N ASP A 473 -9.83 21.18 -34.03
CA ASP A 473 -9.38 22.56 -33.82
C ASP A 473 -9.25 22.89 -32.31
N PRO A 474 -8.02 22.90 -31.76
CA PRO A 474 -7.78 23.28 -30.37
C PRO A 474 -7.80 24.81 -30.14
N GLY A 475 -8.18 25.61 -31.15
CA GLY A 475 -8.30 27.06 -31.07
C GLY A 475 -9.39 27.51 -30.09
N CYS A 476 -8.96 28.19 -29.02
CA CYS A 476 -9.81 28.74 -27.98
C CYS A 476 -9.20 30.02 -27.36
N ASP A 477 -10.00 30.73 -26.56
CA ASP A 477 -9.59 31.94 -25.85
C ASP A 477 -9.09 31.66 -24.41
N ALA A 478 -8.68 32.70 -23.69
CA ALA A 478 -8.13 32.59 -22.35
C ALA A 478 -9.13 32.05 -21.31
N ASP A 479 -10.43 32.33 -21.46
CA ASP A 479 -11.48 31.92 -20.52
C ASP A 479 -11.76 30.42 -20.67
N VAL A 480 -11.75 29.92 -21.90
CA VAL A 480 -11.79 28.47 -22.20
C VAL A 480 -10.55 27.77 -21.64
N VAL A 481 -9.36 28.32 -21.88
CA VAL A 481 -8.10 27.76 -21.33
C VAL A 481 -8.13 27.70 -19.79
N GLN A 482 -8.65 28.72 -19.11
CA GLN A 482 -8.81 28.71 -17.66
C GLN A 482 -9.83 27.64 -17.22
N SER A 483 -10.92 27.47 -17.97
CA SER A 483 -11.94 26.45 -17.71
C SER A 483 -11.37 25.03 -17.83
N LEU A 484 -10.55 24.76 -18.85
CA LEU A 484 -9.84 23.48 -19.02
C LEU A 484 -8.91 23.17 -17.83
N ARG A 485 -8.13 24.15 -17.35
CA ARG A 485 -7.28 23.97 -16.15
C ARG A 485 -8.11 23.63 -14.91
N ARG A 486 -9.22 24.35 -14.68
CA ARG A 486 -10.15 24.14 -13.56
C ARG A 486 -10.91 22.80 -13.64
N LEU A 487 -11.05 22.24 -14.84
CA LEU A 487 -11.60 20.90 -15.07
C LEU A 487 -10.63 19.74 -14.85
N ASP A 488 -9.33 20.03 -14.65
CA ASP A 488 -8.26 19.04 -14.82
C ASP A 488 -8.39 18.30 -16.17
N ALA A 489 -8.51 19.09 -17.25
CA ALA A 489 -8.71 18.58 -18.60
C ALA A 489 -7.40 18.50 -19.38
N GLY A 490 -7.08 17.31 -19.88
CA GLY A 490 -6.13 17.13 -20.98
C GLY A 490 -6.79 17.31 -22.34
N VAL A 491 -6.01 17.72 -23.35
CA VAL A 491 -6.48 17.91 -24.72
C VAL A 491 -5.81 16.90 -25.65
N ILE A 492 -6.60 16.22 -26.48
CA ILE A 492 -6.11 15.42 -27.60
C ILE A 492 -6.44 16.19 -28.89
N VAL A 493 -5.41 16.48 -29.67
CA VAL A 493 -5.56 17.12 -31.00
C VAL A 493 -5.56 16.03 -32.07
N ASP A 494 -6.64 15.94 -32.82
CA ASP A 494 -6.82 14.99 -33.92
C ASP A 494 -6.17 15.47 -35.24
N ASP A 495 -6.17 14.59 -36.25
CA ASP A 495 -5.68 14.83 -37.61
C ASP A 495 -4.26 15.40 -37.71
N VAL A 496 -3.39 15.12 -36.73
CA VAL A 496 -2.00 15.56 -36.75
C VAL A 496 -1.20 14.65 -37.71
N PRO A 497 -0.66 15.18 -38.82
CA PRO A 497 0.00 14.37 -39.84
C PRO A 497 1.32 13.79 -39.33
N TRP A 498 1.67 12.58 -39.75
CA TRP A 498 2.98 11.97 -39.49
C TRP A 498 3.92 12.08 -40.71
N PRO A 499 5.17 12.56 -40.54
CA PRO A 499 5.66 13.39 -39.45
C PRO A 499 5.06 14.81 -39.54
N ALA A 500 4.81 15.44 -38.40
CA ALA A 500 4.23 16.77 -38.39
C ALA A 500 5.26 17.83 -38.81
N ALA A 501 4.83 18.76 -39.66
CA ALA A 501 5.71 19.74 -40.32
C ALA A 501 5.21 21.20 -40.22
N ARG A 502 4.09 21.45 -39.56
CA ARG A 502 3.48 22.79 -39.43
C ARG A 502 3.05 23.05 -37.98
N PRO A 503 3.09 24.31 -37.50
CA PRO A 503 2.46 24.68 -36.24
C PRO A 503 0.94 24.47 -36.30
N ILE A 504 0.34 24.05 -35.20
CA ILE A 504 -1.12 23.96 -35.02
C ILE A 504 -1.59 25.25 -34.33
N ALA A 505 -2.65 25.87 -34.85
CA ALA A 505 -3.22 27.09 -34.25
C ALA A 505 -3.81 26.78 -32.86
N GLY A 506 -3.78 27.74 -31.92
CA GLY A 506 -4.30 27.56 -30.55
C GLY A 506 -3.41 26.73 -29.61
N LEU A 507 -2.68 25.74 -30.12
CA LEU A 507 -1.82 24.85 -29.34
C LEU A 507 -0.81 25.59 -28.45
N ASP A 508 -0.26 26.69 -28.97
CA ASP A 508 0.70 27.55 -28.28
C ASP A 508 0.11 28.30 -27.07
N ALA A 509 -1.22 28.50 -27.04
CA ALA A 509 -1.92 29.09 -25.89
C ALA A 509 -2.17 28.05 -24.79
N LEU A 510 -2.69 26.87 -25.17
CA LEU A 510 -2.94 25.75 -24.25
C LEU A 510 -1.67 25.32 -23.50
N THR A 511 -0.59 25.06 -24.25
CA THR A 511 0.68 24.58 -23.69
C THR A 511 1.38 25.65 -22.83
N ARG A 512 1.27 26.95 -23.17
CA ARG A 512 1.75 28.04 -22.29
C ARG A 512 0.98 28.15 -20.97
N ALA A 513 -0.33 27.92 -21.01
CA ALA A 513 -1.15 27.87 -19.80
C ALA A 513 -0.96 26.58 -19.00
N GLY A 514 -0.11 25.67 -19.49
CA GLY A 514 0.13 24.37 -18.85
C GLY A 514 -1.04 23.41 -18.96
N VAL A 515 -1.99 23.58 -19.87
CA VAL A 515 -2.98 22.53 -20.18
C VAL A 515 -2.21 21.34 -20.80
N PRO A 516 -2.39 20.10 -20.32
CA PRO A 516 -1.70 18.97 -20.93
C PRO A 516 -2.26 18.69 -22.33
N VAL A 517 -1.39 18.58 -23.33
CA VAL A 517 -1.80 18.35 -24.72
C VAL A 517 -1.03 17.20 -25.37
N HIS A 518 -1.77 16.33 -26.05
CA HIS A 518 -1.26 15.21 -26.84
C HIS A 518 -1.68 15.38 -28.30
N ALA A 519 -0.78 15.03 -29.23
CA ALA A 519 -1.13 14.92 -30.64
C ALA A 519 -1.54 13.47 -30.96
N ARG A 520 -2.71 13.28 -31.57
CA ARG A 520 -3.11 12.00 -32.17
C ARG A 520 -2.53 11.90 -33.57
N MET A 521 -1.66 10.91 -33.80
CA MET A 521 -0.92 10.74 -35.06
C MET A 521 -1.08 9.31 -35.57
N ALA A 522 -1.37 9.17 -36.87
CA ALA A 522 -1.40 7.88 -37.58
C ALA A 522 -0.09 7.71 -38.39
N PRO A 523 0.94 7.03 -37.86
CA PRO A 523 2.18 6.77 -38.59
C PRO A 523 2.02 5.80 -39.76
N ASP A 524 2.75 6.07 -40.84
CA ASP A 524 3.03 5.12 -41.92
C ASP A 524 4.37 4.39 -41.71
N ARG A 525 4.83 3.60 -42.68
CA ARG A 525 6.13 2.90 -42.63
C ARG A 525 7.36 3.80 -42.44
N SER A 526 7.27 5.12 -42.65
CA SER A 526 8.37 6.04 -42.31
C SER A 526 8.63 6.12 -40.80
N PHE A 527 7.69 5.65 -39.97
CA PHE A 527 7.87 5.44 -38.53
C PHE A 527 9.07 4.56 -38.17
N LEU A 528 9.47 3.65 -39.06
CA LEU A 528 10.66 2.81 -38.88
C LEU A 528 11.98 3.57 -39.12
N ASP A 529 11.95 4.67 -39.88
CA ASP A 529 13.13 5.53 -40.09
C ASP A 529 13.40 6.43 -38.88
N ALA A 530 14.60 6.28 -38.29
CA ALA A 530 15.02 7.04 -37.12
C ALA A 530 15.09 8.55 -37.40
N ALA A 531 15.47 8.97 -38.61
CA ALA A 531 15.51 10.40 -38.96
C ALA A 531 14.09 11.00 -39.03
N THR A 532 13.09 10.21 -39.44
CA THR A 532 11.69 10.63 -39.47
C THR A 532 11.06 10.68 -38.09
N ARG A 533 11.33 9.69 -37.22
CA ARG A 533 10.97 9.79 -35.79
C ARG A 533 11.57 11.03 -35.14
N ALA A 534 12.88 11.28 -35.34
CA ALA A 534 13.55 12.44 -34.76
C ALA A 534 12.93 13.78 -35.20
N ARG A 535 12.44 13.90 -36.45
CA ARG A 535 11.69 15.10 -36.89
C ARG A 535 10.35 15.24 -36.18
N ALA A 536 9.60 14.15 -35.99
CA ALA A 536 8.34 14.17 -35.26
C ALA A 536 8.53 14.52 -33.78
N VAL A 537 9.56 13.94 -33.14
CA VAL A 537 10.01 14.27 -31.77
C VAL A 537 10.29 15.77 -31.65
N ALA A 538 11.20 16.29 -32.48
CA ALA A 538 11.63 17.69 -32.41
C ALA A 538 10.48 18.69 -32.70
N TRP A 539 9.53 18.32 -33.57
CA TRP A 539 8.31 19.11 -33.77
C TRP A 539 7.44 19.14 -32.50
N ALA A 540 7.19 17.98 -31.89
CA ALA A 540 6.34 17.86 -30.71
C ALA A 540 6.96 18.54 -29.48
N GLU A 541 8.29 18.51 -29.35
CA GLU A 541 9.06 19.30 -28.37
C GLU A 541 8.93 20.80 -28.62
N GLY A 542 9.17 21.25 -29.86
CA GLY A 542 9.01 22.66 -30.23
C GLY A 542 7.58 23.18 -30.09
N ALA A 543 6.58 22.30 -30.19
CA ALA A 543 5.17 22.59 -29.95
C ALA A 543 4.78 22.58 -28.45
N GLY A 544 5.64 22.06 -27.57
CA GLY A 544 5.39 21.95 -26.13
C GLY A 544 4.38 20.85 -25.75
N LEU A 545 4.29 19.78 -26.53
CA LEU A 545 3.38 18.65 -26.25
C LEU A 545 3.83 17.86 -25.02
N CYS A 546 2.84 17.36 -24.26
CA CYS A 546 3.09 16.45 -23.15
C CYS A 546 3.55 15.08 -23.63
N GLY A 547 2.90 14.58 -24.68
CA GLY A 547 3.11 13.24 -25.21
C GLY A 547 2.49 13.05 -26.59
N LEU A 548 2.55 11.82 -27.08
CA LEU A 548 2.03 11.42 -28.38
C LEU A 548 1.00 10.30 -28.21
N CYS A 549 -0.14 10.42 -28.90
CA CYS A 549 -1.14 9.37 -29.01
C CYS A 549 -1.01 8.73 -30.40
N VAL A 550 -0.42 7.55 -30.48
CA VAL A 550 -0.04 6.89 -31.74
C VAL A 550 -1.11 5.90 -32.16
N GLU A 551 -1.64 6.03 -33.36
CA GLU A 551 -2.62 5.10 -33.93
C GLU A 551 -1.92 4.14 -34.91
N LEU A 552 -1.63 2.92 -34.45
CA LEU A 552 -0.86 1.94 -35.22
C LEU A 552 -1.78 1.21 -36.22
N ASP A 553 -2.07 1.84 -37.35
CA ASP A 553 -2.85 1.23 -38.44
C ASP A 553 -2.15 -0.04 -38.97
N ALA A 554 -2.89 -1.14 -38.96
CA ALA A 554 -2.40 -2.45 -39.34
C ALA A 554 -2.00 -2.53 -40.82
N ASP A 555 -2.78 -1.93 -41.73
CA ASP A 555 -2.52 -1.95 -43.17
C ASP A 555 -1.43 -0.95 -43.56
N ALA A 556 -1.32 0.18 -42.85
CA ALA A 556 -0.26 1.16 -43.07
C ALA A 556 1.13 0.65 -42.69
N LEU A 557 1.25 -0.09 -41.57
CA LEU A 557 2.51 -0.58 -41.03
C LEU A 557 2.85 -2.01 -41.49
N TRP A 558 1.85 -2.90 -41.58
CA TRP A 558 1.99 -4.32 -41.88
C TRP A 558 1.09 -4.78 -43.05
N PRO A 559 1.29 -4.23 -44.28
CA PRO A 559 0.45 -4.55 -45.43
C PRO A 559 0.33 -6.05 -45.69
N ALA A 560 -0.92 -6.49 -45.93
CA ALA A 560 -1.34 -7.88 -45.89
C ALA A 560 -0.40 -8.86 -46.62
N GLY A 561 0.02 -9.91 -45.89
CA GLY A 561 0.84 -11.02 -46.41
C GLY A 561 2.35 -10.72 -46.55
N LYS A 562 2.86 -9.60 -46.02
CA LYS A 562 4.29 -9.22 -46.13
C LYS A 562 5.01 -8.91 -44.82
N ALA A 563 4.32 -8.93 -43.69
CA ALA A 563 4.93 -8.64 -42.39
C ALA A 563 5.92 -9.74 -41.95
N SER A 564 7.17 -9.37 -41.72
CA SER A 564 8.20 -10.22 -41.12
C SER A 564 8.34 -9.99 -39.62
N GLU A 565 9.06 -10.88 -38.93
CA GLU A 565 9.49 -10.67 -37.55
C GLU A 565 10.39 -9.43 -37.41
N THR A 566 11.16 -9.09 -38.44
CA THR A 566 11.96 -7.85 -38.48
C THR A 566 11.08 -6.59 -38.54
N ASP A 567 9.98 -6.59 -39.31
CA ASP A 567 9.02 -5.47 -39.31
C ASP A 567 8.39 -5.29 -37.93
N PHE A 568 8.05 -6.41 -37.26
CA PHE A 568 7.48 -6.42 -35.91
C PHE A 568 8.44 -5.81 -34.87
N VAL A 569 9.69 -6.29 -34.83
CA VAL A 569 10.74 -5.77 -33.92
C VAL A 569 11.00 -4.30 -34.21
N GLY A 570 11.07 -3.90 -35.49
CA GLY A 570 11.27 -2.50 -35.88
C GLY A 570 10.17 -1.55 -35.39
N VAL A 571 8.88 -1.94 -35.45
CA VAL A 571 7.80 -1.09 -34.89
C VAL A 571 7.91 -1.03 -33.36
N PHE A 572 8.30 -2.13 -32.71
CA PHE A 572 8.44 -2.17 -31.26
C PHE A 572 9.59 -1.24 -30.79
N GLU A 573 10.76 -1.34 -31.41
CA GLU A 573 11.91 -0.45 -31.16
C GLU A 573 11.57 1.02 -31.47
N ALA A 574 10.76 1.26 -32.50
CA ALA A 574 10.32 2.60 -32.87
C ALA A 574 9.36 3.23 -31.83
N VAL A 575 8.41 2.47 -31.29
CA VAL A 575 7.54 2.90 -30.18
C VAL A 575 8.37 3.09 -28.91
N HIS A 576 9.20 2.12 -28.54
CA HIS A 576 10.07 2.18 -27.36
C HIS A 576 10.99 3.42 -27.40
N ALA A 577 11.59 3.74 -28.54
CA ALA A 577 12.42 4.94 -28.69
C ALA A 577 11.64 6.26 -28.52
N LEU A 578 10.38 6.33 -28.95
CA LEU A 578 9.53 7.50 -28.66
C LEU A 578 9.19 7.57 -27.17
N ASP A 579 8.94 6.43 -26.54
CA ASP A 579 8.55 6.34 -25.13
C ASP A 579 9.71 6.68 -24.18
N GLU A 580 10.94 6.22 -24.46
CA GLU A 580 12.17 6.67 -23.79
C GLU A 580 12.40 8.19 -23.92
N THR A 581 11.92 8.80 -25.01
CA THR A 581 12.10 10.23 -25.27
C THR A 581 11.01 11.09 -24.62
N PHE A 582 9.74 10.68 -24.67
CA PHE A 582 8.61 11.45 -24.16
C PHE A 582 8.16 11.05 -22.74
N GLY A 583 8.22 9.75 -22.40
CA GLY A 583 7.61 9.12 -21.21
C GLY A 583 6.09 9.21 -21.12
N ASP A 584 5.45 9.70 -22.18
CA ASP A 584 4.00 9.86 -22.30
C ASP A 584 3.57 9.50 -23.73
N VAL A 585 4.01 8.33 -24.22
CA VAL A 585 3.46 7.75 -25.44
C VAL A 585 2.28 6.85 -25.08
N SER A 586 1.13 7.09 -25.71
CA SER A 586 -0.03 6.19 -25.66
C SER A 586 -0.28 5.62 -27.06
N ILE A 587 -0.87 4.43 -27.14
CA ILE A 587 -1.21 3.80 -28.41
C ILE A 587 -2.73 3.73 -28.49
N ALA A 588 -3.34 4.47 -29.42
CA ALA A 588 -4.78 4.72 -29.42
C ALA A 588 -5.65 3.47 -29.66
N ASN A 589 -5.10 2.48 -30.35
CA ASN A 589 -5.77 1.25 -30.77
C ASN A 589 -5.29 -0.01 -30.01
N LEU A 590 -4.49 0.15 -28.96
CA LEU A 590 -4.16 -0.87 -27.97
C LEU A 590 -4.58 -0.34 -26.60
N THR A 591 -4.85 -1.17 -25.60
CA THR A 591 -5.02 -0.59 -24.26
C THR A 591 -3.72 -0.04 -23.71
N SER A 592 -3.83 1.10 -23.04
CA SER A 592 -2.82 1.69 -22.17
C SER A 592 -2.48 0.78 -20.98
N ASP A 593 -1.35 1.05 -20.32
CA ASP A 593 -0.90 0.33 -19.11
C ASP A 593 -1.88 0.43 -17.93
N GLU A 594 -2.79 1.40 -18.01
CA GLU A 594 -3.91 1.66 -17.10
C GLU A 594 -4.81 0.41 -16.97
N VAL A 595 -4.89 -0.39 -18.03
CA VAL A 595 -5.70 -1.61 -18.09
C VAL A 595 -4.98 -2.83 -17.49
N VAL A 596 -3.64 -2.86 -17.47
CA VAL A 596 -2.81 -3.98 -16.94
C VAL A 596 -2.98 -4.19 -15.43
N LEU A 597 -3.44 -3.15 -14.73
CA LEU A 597 -3.77 -3.16 -13.30
C LEU A 597 -5.28 -2.95 -13.05
N GLY A 598 -6.10 -3.08 -14.10
CA GLY A 598 -7.56 -3.07 -14.03
C GLY A 598 -8.23 -1.70 -13.86
N ASN A 599 -7.56 -0.57 -14.09
CA ASN A 599 -8.11 0.75 -13.73
C ASN A 599 -9.10 1.36 -14.74
N ALA A 600 -9.17 0.89 -16.00
CA ALA A 600 -10.04 1.45 -17.03
C ALA A 600 -10.89 0.39 -17.75
N SER A 601 -12.14 0.73 -18.07
CA SER A 601 -13.05 -0.06 -18.90
C SER A 601 -13.25 0.58 -20.28
N LEU A 602 -12.18 0.68 -21.07
CA LEU A 602 -12.27 1.07 -22.48
C LEU A 602 -12.91 -0.07 -23.30
N PRO A 603 -13.68 0.24 -24.37
CA PRO A 603 -14.15 -0.80 -25.28
C PRO A 603 -12.96 -1.48 -25.95
N ARG A 604 -12.99 -2.82 -26.02
CA ARG A 604 -12.03 -3.60 -26.82
C ARG A 604 -12.10 -3.10 -28.28
N PRO A 605 -10.96 -2.87 -28.97
CA PRO A 605 -10.98 -2.66 -30.41
C PRO A 605 -11.49 -3.94 -31.08
N GLU A 606 -12.69 -3.90 -31.67
CA GLU A 606 -13.22 -5.02 -32.45
C GLU A 606 -12.37 -5.20 -33.71
N GLY A 607 -11.86 -6.41 -33.94
CA GLY A 607 -11.13 -6.74 -35.17
C GLY A 607 -9.61 -6.48 -35.18
N LEU A 608 -8.94 -6.42 -34.01
CA LEU A 608 -7.47 -6.44 -33.97
C LEU A 608 -6.89 -7.61 -34.79
N SER A 609 -5.89 -7.32 -35.62
CA SER A 609 -5.14 -8.34 -36.36
C SER A 609 -4.25 -9.18 -35.42
N ASP A 610 -3.88 -10.39 -35.84
CA ASP A 610 -2.93 -11.25 -35.11
C ASP A 610 -1.62 -10.51 -34.79
N ILE A 611 -1.15 -9.68 -35.73
CA ILE A 611 0.06 -8.87 -35.58
C ILE A 611 -0.12 -7.81 -34.49
N ALA A 612 -1.25 -7.09 -34.46
CA ALA A 612 -1.54 -6.10 -33.42
C ALA A 612 -1.68 -6.74 -32.03
N ALA A 613 -2.31 -7.92 -31.95
CA ALA A 613 -2.40 -8.69 -30.70
C ALA A 613 -1.02 -9.14 -30.20
N ARG A 614 -0.18 -9.70 -31.09
CA ARG A 614 1.22 -10.05 -30.78
C ARG A 614 2.03 -8.83 -30.37
N PHE A 615 1.81 -7.68 -31.00
CA PHE A 615 2.52 -6.45 -30.71
C PHE A 615 2.20 -5.96 -29.30
N ARG A 616 0.90 -5.95 -28.95
CA ARG A 616 0.44 -5.65 -27.58
C ARG A 616 1.15 -6.54 -26.56
N LEU A 617 1.22 -7.85 -26.81
CA LEU A 617 1.90 -8.78 -25.92
C LEU A 617 3.40 -8.48 -25.76
N ALA A 618 4.11 -8.08 -26.82
CA ALA A 618 5.52 -7.70 -26.73
C ALA A 618 5.73 -6.35 -26.02
N TYR A 619 4.86 -5.36 -26.28
CA TYR A 619 4.88 -4.06 -25.60
C TYR A 619 4.68 -4.21 -24.08
N LEU A 620 3.67 -4.99 -23.70
CA LEU A 620 3.38 -5.31 -22.30
C LEU A 620 4.53 -6.08 -21.63
N ARG A 621 5.18 -7.02 -22.34
CA ARG A 621 6.38 -7.74 -21.84
C ARG A 621 7.52 -6.83 -21.43
N TRP A 622 7.69 -5.71 -22.12
CA TRP A 622 8.77 -4.78 -21.84
C TRP A 622 8.45 -3.86 -20.65
N ARG A 623 7.22 -3.35 -20.56
CA ARG A 623 6.79 -2.55 -19.39
C ARG A 623 6.58 -3.37 -18.11
N LEU A 624 6.23 -4.66 -18.20
CA LEU A 624 5.94 -5.49 -17.02
C LEU A 624 7.11 -5.66 -16.02
N PRO A 625 8.36 -5.97 -16.44
CA PRO A 625 9.50 -6.02 -15.53
C PRO A 625 9.80 -4.67 -14.87
N LEU A 626 9.61 -3.55 -15.59
CA LEU A 626 9.72 -2.21 -15.01
C LEU A 626 8.68 -2.04 -13.89
N LEU A 627 7.40 -2.30 -14.18
CA LEU A 627 6.31 -2.26 -13.20
C LEU A 627 6.58 -3.14 -11.97
N LYS A 628 7.05 -4.38 -12.16
CA LYS A 628 7.39 -5.31 -11.07
C LYS A 628 8.65 -4.95 -10.28
N SER A 629 9.65 -4.34 -10.92
CA SER A 629 10.87 -3.89 -10.23
C SER A 629 10.55 -2.87 -9.14
N PHE A 630 9.44 -2.13 -9.30
CA PHE A 630 8.91 -1.22 -8.31
C PHE A 630 8.01 -1.90 -7.25
N GLU A 631 7.49 -3.12 -7.47
CA GLU A 631 6.72 -3.87 -6.46
C GLU A 631 7.61 -4.49 -5.37
N GLY A 632 8.88 -4.75 -5.68
CA GLY A 632 9.87 -5.29 -4.73
C GLY A 632 10.31 -4.30 -3.65
N ASP A 633 10.13 -3.01 -3.89
CA ASP A 633 10.23 -1.97 -2.87
C ASP A 633 8.81 -1.70 -2.32
N ASN A 634 8.65 -1.58 -1.00
CA ASN A 634 7.34 -1.55 -0.33
C ASN A 634 6.54 -0.23 -0.52
N THR A 635 6.71 0.45 -1.65
CA THR A 635 6.12 1.75 -1.99
C THR A 635 4.84 1.66 -2.83
N PHE A 636 4.65 0.61 -3.65
CA PHE A 636 3.45 0.48 -4.51
C PHE A 636 2.33 -0.41 -3.93
N SER A 637 2.66 -1.30 -3.00
CA SER A 637 1.69 -2.13 -2.26
C SER A 637 0.88 -1.35 -1.23
N GLN A 638 1.30 -0.13 -0.86
CA GLN A 638 0.57 0.72 0.10
C GLN A 638 -0.68 1.30 -0.56
N THR A 639 -1.85 0.78 -0.20
CA THR A 639 -3.13 1.39 -0.61
C THR A 639 -3.16 2.86 -0.16
N PRO A 640 -3.73 3.79 -0.92
CA PRO A 640 -3.71 5.22 -0.56
C PRO A 640 -4.27 5.53 0.84
N GLU A 641 -5.13 4.65 1.37
CA GLU A 641 -5.71 4.70 2.72
C GLU A 641 -4.71 4.27 3.80
N ALA A 642 -3.82 3.31 3.48
CA ALA A 642 -2.67 2.98 4.32
C ALA A 642 -1.63 4.12 4.28
N GLU A 643 -1.44 4.75 3.11
CA GLU A 643 -0.66 5.98 3.00
C GLU A 643 -1.29 7.11 3.83
N GLU A 644 -2.62 7.28 3.87
CA GLU A 644 -3.27 8.31 4.70
C GLU A 644 -3.02 8.09 6.21
N LYS A 645 -3.11 6.85 6.69
CA LYS A 645 -2.70 6.50 8.06
C LYS A 645 -1.23 6.85 8.31
N LEU A 646 -0.33 6.52 7.38
CA LEU A 646 1.09 6.86 7.48
C LEU A 646 1.36 8.37 7.33
N VAL A 647 0.53 9.12 6.61
CA VAL A 647 0.64 10.57 6.40
C VAL A 647 0.23 11.31 7.67
N ARG A 648 -0.86 10.95 8.34
CA ARG A 648 -1.23 11.54 9.64
C ARG A 648 -0.16 11.31 10.72
N LEU A 649 0.61 10.23 10.62
CA LEU A 649 1.78 9.94 11.48
C LEU A 649 3.05 10.72 11.06
N ARG A 650 3.10 11.27 9.83
CA ARG A 650 4.25 11.97 9.22
C ARG A 650 4.05 13.47 9.01
N GLU A 651 2.82 13.97 9.05
CA GLU A 651 2.44 15.39 8.89
C GLU A 651 3.19 16.32 9.86
N ASP A 652 3.60 15.76 10.98
CA ASP A 652 4.23 16.42 12.11
C ASP A 652 5.75 16.67 11.89
N LEU A 653 6.37 16.17 10.80
CA LEU A 653 7.81 16.33 10.49
C LEU A 653 8.07 16.56 8.99
N LEU A 654 8.02 17.83 8.58
CA LEU A 654 8.22 18.30 7.21
C LEU A 654 9.70 18.70 6.92
N PRO A 655 10.37 18.10 5.91
CA PRO A 655 11.60 18.67 5.33
C PRO A 655 11.36 20.01 4.62
N ASN A 656 10.27 20.04 3.83
CA ASN A 656 9.99 21.09 2.87
C ASN A 656 9.07 22.13 3.50
N HIS A 657 9.63 22.96 4.38
CA HIS A 657 8.98 24.20 4.84
C HIS A 657 8.48 25.00 3.62
N PRO A 658 7.15 25.10 3.36
CA PRO A 658 6.64 25.78 2.17
C PRO A 658 6.95 27.29 2.17
N GLU A 659 7.16 27.88 3.35
CA GLU A 659 7.69 29.24 3.49
C GLU A 659 9.09 29.42 2.89
N LEU A 660 9.88 28.36 2.71
CA LEU A 660 11.18 28.41 2.02
C LEU A 660 11.05 28.32 0.49
N LEU A 661 9.91 27.86 -0.02
CA LEU A 661 9.60 27.80 -1.46
C LEU A 661 8.91 29.07 -1.99
N ASP A 662 8.61 30.04 -1.10
CA ASP A 662 7.90 31.30 -1.42
C ASP A 662 6.52 31.07 -2.05
N LEU A 663 5.80 30.04 -1.56
CA LEU A 663 4.47 29.69 -2.03
C LEU A 663 3.38 30.56 -1.39
N GLY A 664 2.38 30.93 -2.20
CA GLY A 664 1.18 31.59 -1.74
C GLY A 664 -0.07 31.18 -2.54
N PRO A 665 -1.25 31.71 -2.18
CA PRO A 665 -2.47 31.49 -2.93
C PRO A 665 -2.31 31.90 -4.41
N GLY A 666 -2.67 31.01 -5.34
CA GLY A 666 -2.51 31.21 -6.78
C GLY A 666 -1.21 30.63 -7.37
N SER A 667 -0.25 30.17 -6.55
CA SER A 667 1.01 29.61 -7.06
C SER A 667 0.82 28.34 -7.89
N VAL A 668 1.67 28.16 -8.91
CA VAL A 668 1.79 26.93 -9.69
C VAL A 668 3.04 26.17 -9.23
N VAL A 669 2.88 24.94 -8.76
CA VAL A 669 3.98 24.11 -8.23
C VAL A 669 4.06 22.78 -8.96
N VAL A 670 5.27 22.35 -9.30
CA VAL A 670 5.53 21.04 -9.93
C VAL A 670 6.01 20.05 -8.87
N ASP A 671 5.38 18.89 -8.75
CA ASP A 671 5.78 17.77 -7.90
C ASP A 671 6.40 16.67 -8.78
N VAL A 672 7.72 16.54 -8.78
CA VAL A 672 8.48 15.68 -9.70
C VAL A 672 8.76 14.33 -9.06
N CYS A 673 8.41 13.24 -9.76
CA CYS A 673 8.34 11.88 -9.21
C CYS A 673 7.35 11.79 -8.03
N GLY A 674 6.16 12.38 -8.21
CA GLY A 674 5.16 12.52 -7.14
C GLY A 674 4.51 11.21 -6.68
N GLY A 675 4.72 10.09 -7.40
CA GLY A 675 4.19 8.79 -7.05
C GLY A 675 2.66 8.80 -6.86
N ASN A 676 2.17 8.20 -5.77
CA ASN A 676 0.75 8.20 -5.40
C ASN A 676 0.19 9.60 -5.06
N GLY A 677 0.96 10.69 -5.17
CA GLY A 677 0.48 12.07 -5.05
C GLY A 677 0.54 12.68 -3.66
N ARG A 678 1.30 12.10 -2.73
CA ARG A 678 1.41 12.54 -1.32
C ARG A 678 1.86 14.00 -1.20
N VAL A 679 2.90 14.39 -1.94
CA VAL A 679 3.46 15.75 -1.88
C VAL A 679 2.51 16.73 -2.56
N ALA A 680 1.97 16.39 -3.73
CA ALA A 680 0.97 17.18 -4.42
C ALA A 680 -0.28 17.49 -3.56
N ARG A 681 -0.86 16.47 -2.89
CA ARG A 681 -1.99 16.66 -1.95
C ARG A 681 -1.64 17.58 -0.79
N ARG A 682 -0.43 17.47 -0.23
CA ARG A 682 0.05 18.33 0.87
C ARG A 682 0.27 19.78 0.44
N LEU A 683 0.64 20.02 -0.82
CA LEU A 683 0.86 21.36 -1.37
C LEU A 683 -0.44 22.05 -1.82
N SER A 684 -1.46 21.29 -2.21
CA SER A 684 -2.75 21.80 -2.71
C SER A 684 -3.43 22.83 -1.79
N PRO A 685 -3.53 22.63 -0.46
CA PRO A 685 -4.11 23.62 0.44
C PRO A 685 -3.30 24.92 0.53
N LEU A 686 -1.98 24.85 0.34
CA LEU A 686 -1.06 25.97 0.51
C LEU A 686 -1.11 26.93 -0.70
N VAL A 687 -1.29 26.39 -1.90
CA VAL A 687 -1.49 27.19 -3.13
C VAL A 687 -2.94 27.67 -3.29
N GLY A 688 -3.86 27.21 -2.44
CA GLY A 688 -5.27 27.63 -2.44
C GLY A 688 -6.07 27.19 -3.68
N PRO A 689 -7.38 27.50 -3.73
CA PRO A 689 -8.28 27.01 -4.79
C PRO A 689 -8.01 27.60 -6.18
N ASP A 690 -7.31 28.73 -6.26
CA ASP A 690 -6.88 29.35 -7.52
C ASP A 690 -5.43 28.99 -7.92
N GLY A 691 -4.67 28.34 -7.03
CA GLY A 691 -3.36 27.77 -7.35
C GLY A 691 -3.46 26.38 -7.98
N LEU A 692 -2.31 25.80 -8.34
CA LEU A 692 -2.26 24.51 -9.02
C LEU A 692 -1.04 23.71 -8.61
N VAL A 693 -1.22 22.42 -8.32
CA VAL A 693 -0.10 21.48 -8.17
C VAL A 693 -0.11 20.47 -9.32
N VAL A 694 0.98 20.42 -10.09
CA VAL A 694 1.17 19.53 -11.23
C VAL A 694 2.15 18.43 -10.83
N SER A 695 1.63 17.23 -10.58
CA SER A 695 2.41 16.05 -10.23
C SER A 695 2.83 15.30 -11.50
N ILE A 696 4.14 15.09 -11.67
CA ILE A 696 4.75 14.35 -12.78
C ILE A 696 5.24 13.00 -12.25
N GLU A 697 4.81 11.92 -12.88
CA GLU A 697 5.19 10.54 -12.55
C GLU A 697 5.38 9.76 -13.86
N MET A 698 6.38 8.87 -13.98
CA MET A 698 6.62 8.14 -15.23
C MET A 698 5.62 6.99 -15.44
N LEU A 699 5.02 6.51 -14.35
CA LEU A 699 4.09 5.39 -14.38
C LEU A 699 2.63 5.89 -14.45
N ARG A 700 1.97 5.66 -15.60
CA ARG A 700 0.55 5.99 -15.82
C ARG A 700 -0.38 5.40 -14.76
N CYS A 701 -0.23 4.12 -14.45
CA CYS A 701 -1.07 3.42 -13.48
C CYS A 701 -0.99 4.02 -12.05
N VAL A 702 0.14 4.64 -11.71
CA VAL A 702 0.36 5.36 -10.45
C VAL A 702 -0.32 6.72 -10.49
N THR A 703 -0.16 7.43 -11.61
CA THR A 703 -0.86 8.68 -11.94
C THR A 703 -2.38 8.50 -11.79
N ASP A 704 -2.98 7.42 -12.30
CA ASP A 704 -4.42 7.16 -12.20
C ASP A 704 -4.91 6.80 -10.81
N ARG A 705 -4.09 6.07 -10.05
CA ARG A 705 -4.34 5.76 -8.63
C ARG A 705 -4.31 7.05 -7.80
N ALA A 706 -3.38 7.95 -8.10
CA ALA A 706 -3.29 9.27 -7.48
C ALA A 706 -4.49 10.16 -7.83
N ARG A 707 -4.90 10.23 -9.11
CA ARG A 707 -6.13 10.91 -9.58
C ARG A 707 -7.37 10.41 -8.87
N ARG A 708 -7.54 9.08 -8.81
CA ARG A 708 -8.67 8.43 -8.16
C ARG A 708 -8.78 8.87 -6.70
N PHE A 709 -7.72 8.66 -5.92
CA PHE A 709 -7.72 9.01 -4.51
C PHE A 709 -7.91 10.51 -4.28
N ALA A 710 -7.28 11.36 -5.09
CA ALA A 710 -7.47 12.81 -5.03
C ALA A 710 -8.94 13.20 -5.26
N CYS A 711 -9.61 12.60 -6.25
CA CYS A 711 -11.05 12.82 -6.49
C CYS A 711 -11.92 12.27 -5.35
N GLU A 712 -11.64 11.07 -4.84
CA GLU A 712 -12.35 10.44 -3.70
C GLU A 712 -12.22 11.27 -2.42
N GLN A 713 -11.09 11.97 -2.22
CA GLN A 713 -10.84 12.90 -1.11
C GLN A 713 -11.21 14.36 -1.40
N GLY A 714 -11.71 14.68 -2.61
CA GLY A 714 -12.23 16.01 -2.95
C GLY A 714 -11.20 17.08 -3.33
N TYR A 715 -9.97 16.70 -3.70
CA TYR A 715 -8.98 17.62 -4.24
C TYR A 715 -9.37 18.07 -5.66
N VAL A 716 -9.42 19.39 -5.89
CA VAL A 716 -9.86 20.00 -7.18
C VAL A 716 -8.76 20.81 -7.90
N ASN A 717 -7.63 21.05 -7.26
CA ASN A 717 -6.51 21.88 -7.73
C ASN A 717 -5.18 21.10 -7.83
N VAL A 718 -5.26 19.77 -8.02
CA VAL A 718 -4.12 18.90 -8.28
C VAL A 718 -4.33 18.22 -9.63
N GLN A 719 -3.29 18.18 -10.45
CA GLN A 719 -3.27 17.51 -11.75
C GLN A 719 -2.14 16.49 -11.76
N PHE A 720 -2.44 15.23 -12.07
CA PHE A 720 -1.43 14.18 -12.21
C PHE A 720 -1.18 13.89 -13.69
N ARG A 721 0.09 13.77 -14.08
CA ARG A 721 0.51 13.55 -15.47
C ARG A 721 1.59 12.47 -15.57
N SER A 722 1.48 11.66 -16.63
CA SER A 722 2.60 10.83 -17.08
C SER A 722 3.74 11.73 -17.56
N GLY A 723 4.99 11.39 -17.25
CA GLY A 723 6.15 12.11 -17.79
C GLY A 723 7.47 11.79 -17.10
N LEU A 724 8.56 12.15 -17.76
CA LEU A 724 9.92 11.90 -17.28
C LEU A 724 10.41 13.04 -16.38
N ALA A 725 11.14 12.70 -15.31
CA ALA A 725 11.78 13.70 -14.45
C ALA A 725 12.82 14.54 -15.22
N GLN A 726 13.50 13.91 -16.19
CA GLN A 726 14.45 14.52 -17.11
C GLN A 726 13.81 15.21 -18.34
N ARG A 727 12.48 15.26 -18.44
CA ARG A 727 11.75 15.98 -19.48
C ARG A 727 10.36 16.40 -18.98
N ILE A 728 10.30 17.48 -18.23
CA ILE A 728 9.04 17.97 -17.65
C ILE A 728 8.23 18.67 -18.73
N SER A 729 7.05 18.12 -19.02
CA SER A 729 6.09 18.60 -20.02
C SER A 729 5.36 19.90 -19.64
N LEU A 730 6.14 20.94 -19.32
CA LEU A 730 5.75 22.32 -19.01
C LEU A 730 6.73 23.29 -19.67
N ARG A 731 6.27 24.53 -19.91
CA ARG A 731 7.10 25.57 -20.54
C ARG A 731 8.10 26.18 -19.57
N ASP A 732 9.16 26.73 -20.13
CA ASP A 732 10.17 27.49 -19.41
C ASP A 732 9.52 28.62 -18.59
N GLY A 733 9.83 28.67 -17.30
CA GLY A 733 9.31 29.68 -16.38
C GLY A 733 7.79 29.67 -16.14
N SER A 734 7.10 28.56 -16.39
CA SER A 734 5.65 28.42 -16.20
C SER A 734 5.20 28.07 -14.78
N ALA A 735 6.13 27.71 -13.88
CA ALA A 735 5.86 27.40 -12.48
C ALA A 735 6.54 28.39 -11.52
N ASP A 736 5.94 28.61 -10.35
CA ASP A 736 6.53 29.38 -9.24
C ASP A 736 7.60 28.57 -8.49
N ALA A 737 7.37 27.27 -8.37
CA ALA A 737 8.30 26.35 -7.71
C ALA A 737 8.24 24.92 -8.27
N ALA A 738 9.28 24.14 -8.01
CA ALA A 738 9.30 22.69 -8.26
C ALA A 738 9.90 21.94 -7.08
N VAL A 739 9.35 20.77 -6.77
CA VAL A 739 9.79 19.93 -5.65
C VAL A 739 10.05 18.50 -6.10
N ASN A 740 10.97 17.83 -5.41
CA ASN A 740 11.16 16.39 -5.44
C ASN A 740 11.38 15.88 -4.01
N GLU A 741 10.71 14.80 -3.61
CA GLU A 741 10.82 14.23 -2.25
C GLU A 741 10.86 12.69 -2.33
N TRP A 742 11.84 12.06 -1.68
CA TRP A 742 11.95 10.59 -1.48
C TRP A 742 12.24 9.71 -2.70
N THR A 743 12.67 10.26 -3.84
CA THR A 743 13.02 9.44 -5.00
C THR A 743 14.43 8.83 -4.83
N GLY A 744 14.49 7.61 -4.27
CA GLY A 744 15.74 6.83 -4.15
C GLY A 744 16.41 6.56 -5.50
N ALA A 745 15.62 6.00 -6.42
CA ALA A 745 16.09 5.52 -7.72
C ALA A 745 16.66 6.62 -8.64
N ILE A 746 16.15 7.86 -8.62
CA ILE A 746 16.58 8.91 -9.58
C ILE A 746 18.07 9.27 -9.43
N TRP A 747 18.61 9.18 -8.21
CA TRP A 747 20.02 9.44 -7.94
C TRP A 747 20.89 8.20 -8.22
N GLN A 748 20.38 7.00 -7.95
CA GLN A 748 21.04 5.74 -8.27
C GLN A 748 21.16 5.49 -9.78
N LEU A 749 20.15 5.90 -10.55
CA LEU A 749 20.11 5.84 -12.02
C LEU A 749 20.90 6.99 -12.69
N GLY A 750 21.50 7.90 -11.93
CA GLY A 750 22.27 9.03 -12.45
C GLY A 750 21.43 10.14 -13.13
N LEU A 751 20.11 10.10 -12.99
CA LEU A 751 19.17 11.02 -13.64
C LEU A 751 18.96 12.35 -12.87
N GLY A 752 19.39 12.40 -11.60
CA GLY A 752 19.27 13.58 -10.72
C GLY A 752 19.73 14.91 -11.33
N PRO A 753 20.91 15.02 -12.00
CA PRO A 753 21.33 16.26 -12.65
C PRO A 753 20.41 16.75 -13.78
N ALA A 754 19.85 15.83 -14.56
CA ALA A 754 18.89 16.17 -15.62
C ALA A 754 17.54 16.61 -15.04
N MET A 755 17.08 15.94 -13.98
CA MET A 755 15.90 16.37 -13.21
C MET A 755 16.07 17.79 -12.64
N VAL A 756 17.22 18.11 -12.02
CA VAL A 756 17.47 19.46 -11.48
C VAL A 756 17.53 20.52 -12.60
N ALA A 757 18.10 20.18 -13.75
CA ALA A 757 18.09 21.08 -14.92
C ALA A 757 16.65 21.38 -15.39
N GLU A 758 15.79 20.37 -15.48
CA GLU A 758 14.39 20.53 -15.87
C GLU A 758 13.54 21.28 -14.85
N MET A 759 13.71 20.96 -13.55
CA MET A 759 13.09 21.72 -12.46
C MET A 759 13.47 23.20 -12.54
N THR A 760 14.75 23.50 -12.83
CA THR A 760 15.23 24.88 -13.04
C THR A 760 14.58 25.51 -14.28
N ARG A 761 14.49 24.78 -15.40
CA ARG A 761 13.91 25.27 -16.65
C ARG A 761 12.44 25.69 -16.47
N VAL A 762 11.61 24.84 -15.87
CA VAL A 762 10.16 25.10 -15.73
C VAL A 762 9.82 26.14 -14.68
N VAL A 763 10.67 26.36 -13.69
CA VAL A 763 10.48 27.39 -12.66
C VAL A 763 10.90 28.77 -13.17
N ARG A 764 10.11 29.79 -12.89
CA ARG A 764 10.39 31.19 -13.28
C ARG A 764 11.65 31.73 -12.60
N VAL A 765 12.24 32.78 -13.18
CA VAL A 765 13.29 33.55 -12.49
C VAL A 765 12.71 34.14 -11.18
N GLY A 766 13.48 34.05 -10.09
CA GLY A 766 13.04 34.34 -8.73
C GLY A 766 12.10 33.27 -8.13
N GLY A 767 11.83 32.17 -8.83
CA GLY A 767 11.16 30.99 -8.29
C GLY A 767 12.15 30.00 -7.68
N ARG A 768 11.67 29.00 -6.93
CA ARG A 768 12.54 28.09 -6.16
C ARG A 768 12.33 26.61 -6.49
N ILE A 769 13.42 25.88 -6.53
CA ILE A 769 13.43 24.42 -6.62
C ILE A 769 13.87 23.82 -5.29
N ALA A 770 13.27 22.71 -4.86
CA ALA A 770 13.69 21.94 -3.69
C ALA A 770 13.80 20.45 -3.98
N VAL A 771 14.92 19.84 -3.63
CA VAL A 771 15.11 18.38 -3.68
C VAL A 771 15.41 17.88 -2.28
N THR A 772 14.62 16.89 -1.84
CA THR A 772 14.81 16.18 -0.56
C THR A 772 15.03 14.69 -0.79
N HIS A 773 16.17 14.18 -0.32
CA HIS A 773 16.58 12.78 -0.47
C HIS A 773 17.11 12.19 0.83
N ARG A 774 16.94 10.87 1.03
CA ARG A 774 17.45 10.15 2.20
C ARG A 774 18.91 9.74 1.99
N LEU A 775 19.81 10.26 2.81
CA LEU A 775 21.24 9.99 2.82
C LEU A 775 21.62 8.68 3.52
N VAL A 776 20.90 8.28 4.57
CA VAL A 776 21.11 7.00 5.28
C VAL A 776 19.89 6.67 6.15
N ARG A 777 19.65 5.39 6.40
CA ARG A 777 18.68 4.87 7.38
C ARG A 777 19.46 4.26 8.53
N LEU A 778 19.19 4.70 9.76
CA LEU A 778 19.95 4.33 10.96
C LEU A 778 19.02 3.71 12.01
N PRO A 779 19.28 2.48 12.51
CA PRO A 779 18.55 1.98 13.68
C PRO A 779 18.71 2.93 14.87
N LEU A 780 17.63 3.24 15.60
CA LEU A 780 17.68 4.28 16.65
C LEU A 780 18.74 4.00 17.73
N HIS A 781 19.03 2.73 18.01
CA HIS A 781 20.09 2.31 18.95
C HIS A 781 21.51 2.69 18.51
N ARG A 782 21.72 3.14 17.27
CA ARG A 782 23.02 3.59 16.72
C ARG A 782 23.18 5.11 16.61
N LEU A 783 22.17 5.89 17.00
CA LEU A 783 22.19 7.37 16.96
C LEU A 783 23.28 8.04 17.84
N GLY A 784 24.01 7.28 18.66
CA GLY A 784 25.17 7.75 19.41
C GLY A 784 26.54 7.42 18.79
N GLN A 785 26.58 6.72 17.66
CA GLN A 785 27.82 6.29 16.99
C GLN A 785 28.12 7.18 15.77
N PRO A 786 29.37 7.33 15.32
CA PRO A 786 29.65 7.96 14.02
C PRO A 786 29.05 7.10 12.89
N TRP A 787 28.25 7.72 12.01
CA TRP A 787 27.75 7.08 10.79
C TRP A 787 28.34 7.75 9.55
N VAL A 788 28.54 6.93 8.51
CA VAL A 788 29.02 7.38 7.20
C VAL A 788 27.81 7.66 6.32
N GLN A 789 27.89 8.75 5.57
CA GLN A 789 26.89 9.20 4.61
C GLN A 789 27.09 8.42 3.30
N PHE A 790 26.07 8.32 2.42
CA PHE A 790 26.38 8.11 1.00
C PHE A 790 27.05 9.40 0.48
N ASP A 791 28.36 9.52 0.68
CA ASP A 791 29.17 10.68 0.27
C ASP A 791 28.93 10.99 -1.22
N ASP A 792 28.82 9.94 -2.04
CA ASP A 792 28.49 10.02 -3.46
C ASP A 792 27.15 10.73 -3.71
N ILE A 793 26.07 10.38 -3.01
CA ILE A 793 24.74 10.98 -3.25
C ILE A 793 24.71 12.45 -2.85
N TYR A 794 25.37 12.81 -1.74
CA TYR A 794 25.49 14.22 -1.35
C TYR A 794 26.31 15.03 -2.36
N ALA A 795 27.45 14.48 -2.81
CA ALA A 795 28.28 15.11 -3.83
C ALA A 795 27.53 15.26 -5.16
N LEU A 796 26.81 14.22 -5.60
CA LEU A 796 25.97 14.23 -6.81
C LEU A 796 24.85 15.26 -6.71
N MET A 797 24.14 15.34 -5.58
CA MET A 797 23.11 16.35 -5.34
C MET A 797 23.70 17.77 -5.35
N ARG A 798 24.83 17.99 -4.67
CA ARG A 798 25.48 19.31 -4.67
C ARG A 798 25.99 19.72 -6.05
N ALA A 799 26.59 18.81 -6.80
CA ALA A 799 27.04 19.03 -8.16
C ALA A 799 25.88 19.31 -9.13
N ALA A 800 24.72 18.65 -8.96
CA ALA A 800 23.53 18.92 -9.75
C ALA A 800 22.99 20.35 -9.56
N PHE A 801 23.17 20.92 -8.37
CA PHE A 801 22.78 22.29 -8.02
C PHE A 801 23.88 23.35 -8.25
N ASP A 802 25.14 22.94 -8.50
CA ASP A 802 26.25 23.85 -8.81
C ASP A 802 26.16 24.35 -10.27
N ARG A 803 25.28 25.33 -10.48
CA ARG A 803 24.91 25.85 -11.80
C ARG A 803 24.84 27.38 -11.82
N PRO A 804 25.18 28.05 -12.93
CA PRO A 804 25.20 29.51 -13.04
C PRO A 804 23.81 30.17 -13.11
N ASP A 805 22.75 29.38 -13.26
CA ASP A 805 21.34 29.80 -13.29
C ASP A 805 20.62 29.60 -11.94
N LEU A 806 21.28 28.94 -10.97
CA LEU A 806 20.77 28.71 -9.62
C LEU A 806 21.61 29.47 -8.56
N THR A 807 21.02 29.68 -7.39
CA THR A 807 21.73 30.01 -6.17
C THR A 807 21.12 29.22 -5.02
N ILE A 808 21.92 28.37 -4.36
CA ILE A 808 21.47 27.59 -3.20
C ILE A 808 21.18 28.57 -2.06
N VAL A 809 19.91 28.66 -1.68
CA VAL A 809 19.42 29.54 -0.59
C VAL A 809 19.33 28.80 0.74
N VAL A 810 19.05 27.50 0.70
CA VAL A 810 19.02 26.63 1.89
C VAL A 810 19.64 25.28 1.55
N GLU A 811 20.48 24.81 2.45
CA GLU A 811 20.98 23.44 2.46
C GLU A 811 20.85 22.92 3.89
N ARG A 812 20.21 21.77 4.06
CA ARG A 812 19.89 21.21 5.36
C ARG A 812 20.06 19.70 5.35
N VAL A 813 20.98 19.19 6.16
CA VAL A 813 20.95 17.80 6.62
C VAL A 813 20.15 17.74 7.92
N TRP A 814 19.22 16.80 8.03
CA TRP A 814 18.34 16.66 9.18
C TRP A 814 17.87 15.21 9.34
N GLY A 815 17.50 14.80 10.56
CA GLY A 815 17.02 13.45 10.84
C GLY A 815 15.50 13.41 11.06
N GLN A 816 14.84 12.38 10.54
CA GLN A 816 13.46 12.02 10.80
C GLN A 816 13.39 10.65 11.45
N THR A 817 12.85 10.55 12.67
CA THR A 817 12.51 9.24 13.24
C THR A 817 11.34 8.65 12.47
N VAL A 818 11.58 7.53 11.80
CA VAL A 818 10.56 6.73 11.13
C VAL A 818 10.29 5.49 11.98
N SER A 819 9.13 5.50 12.61
CA SER A 819 8.56 4.32 13.26
C SER A 819 7.48 3.76 12.36
N THR A 820 7.32 2.44 12.36
CA THR A 820 6.14 1.76 11.79
C THR A 820 4.85 2.07 12.56
N LEU A 821 4.92 2.76 13.71
CA LEU A 821 3.81 2.96 14.66
C LEU A 821 3.76 4.34 15.37
N ALA A 822 4.57 5.35 14.99
CA ALA A 822 4.67 6.59 15.79
C ALA A 822 3.50 7.58 15.58
N GLY A 823 2.42 7.37 16.32
CA GLY A 823 1.48 8.44 16.65
C GLY A 823 2.01 9.31 17.79
N GLU A 824 1.74 10.61 17.71
CA GLU A 824 1.66 11.55 18.85
C GLU A 824 2.94 11.89 19.64
N ARG A 825 4.13 11.36 19.31
CA ARG A 825 5.38 11.65 20.08
C ARG A 825 6.47 12.49 19.39
N ALA A 826 6.16 13.12 18.27
CA ALA A 826 7.12 14.02 17.61
C ALA A 826 7.21 15.43 18.25
N SER A 827 6.33 15.76 19.20
CA SER A 827 6.11 17.13 19.70
C SER A 827 7.19 17.72 20.61
N ALA A 828 8.03 16.91 21.27
CA ALA A 828 9.07 17.40 22.18
C ALA A 828 10.41 17.75 21.50
N TRP A 829 10.79 17.06 20.41
CA TRP A 829 12.10 17.22 19.76
C TRP A 829 12.12 18.33 18.68
N ARG A 830 10.99 18.99 18.41
CA ARG A 830 10.86 20.05 17.38
C ARG A 830 11.69 21.32 17.61
N LYS A 831 12.30 21.53 18.79
CA LYS A 831 12.84 22.84 19.16
C LYS A 831 14.34 23.05 19.02
N HIS A 832 15.17 22.02 18.89
CA HIS A 832 16.63 22.20 18.80
C HIS A 832 17.24 21.48 17.60
N TYR A 833 17.92 22.29 16.79
CA TYR A 833 18.83 21.90 15.72
C TYR A 833 19.76 20.76 16.14
N VAL A 834 20.15 19.91 15.19
CA VAL A 834 21.39 19.14 15.27
C VAL A 834 22.38 19.66 14.21
N PRO A 835 23.18 20.70 14.53
CA PRO A 835 24.32 21.09 13.73
C PRO A 835 25.58 20.45 14.36
N ARG A 836 25.97 19.26 13.89
CA ARG A 836 27.30 18.67 14.12
C ARG A 836 27.55 17.44 13.23
N LEU A 837 28.21 17.68 12.10
CA LEU A 837 29.01 16.69 11.37
C LEU A 837 30.31 16.41 12.13
N VAL A 838 30.72 15.13 12.21
CA VAL A 838 32.15 14.71 12.21
C VAL A 838 32.26 13.32 11.54
N ASN A 839 33.00 13.26 10.43
CA ASN A 839 33.47 12.02 9.77
C ASN A 839 34.82 11.58 10.37
N PRO A 840 35.10 10.27 10.57
CA PRO A 840 36.46 9.80 10.80
C PRO A 840 37.02 8.65 9.92
N PHE A 841 36.26 7.63 9.48
CA PHE A 841 36.81 6.35 8.96
C PHE A 841 35.89 5.54 7.99
N ASP A 842 36.51 4.67 7.18
CA ASP A 842 35.90 3.83 6.12
C ASP A 842 35.09 2.60 6.60
N VAL A 843 33.77 2.56 6.33
CA VAL A 843 32.98 1.31 6.15
C VAL A 843 31.80 1.56 5.19
N THR A 844 31.63 0.73 4.16
CA THR A 844 30.45 0.72 3.27
C THR A 844 29.37 -0.23 3.80
N TYR A 845 28.10 0.19 3.81
CA TYR A 845 26.96 -0.67 4.19
C TYR A 845 26.15 -1.12 2.96
N THR A 846 25.83 -2.41 2.90
CA THR A 846 24.92 -3.02 1.92
C THR A 846 23.60 -3.42 2.59
N GLU A 847 22.47 -3.06 1.97
CA GLU A 847 21.07 -3.49 2.23
C GLU A 847 20.71 -4.03 3.63
N ASP A 848 19.97 -3.21 4.39
CA ASP A 848 19.53 -3.55 5.74
C ASP A 848 18.27 -4.45 5.75
N ARG A 849 18.28 -5.47 6.62
CA ARG A 849 17.21 -6.48 6.80
C ARG A 849 16.53 -6.40 8.17
N ASP A 850 16.72 -5.32 8.93
CA ASP A 850 16.15 -5.15 10.28
C ASP A 850 14.84 -4.32 10.29
N PRO A 851 13.71 -4.86 10.78
CA PRO A 851 12.43 -4.14 10.88
C PRO A 851 12.31 -3.17 12.07
N GLY A 852 13.39 -2.92 12.82
CA GLY A 852 13.38 -2.04 14.00
C GLY A 852 13.09 -0.55 13.72
N PRO A 853 12.81 0.23 14.78
CA PRO A 853 12.62 1.67 14.67
C PRO A 853 13.95 2.35 14.27
N HIS A 854 13.85 3.34 13.38
CA HIS A 854 15.01 3.94 12.72
C HIS A 854 14.84 5.45 12.57
N ALA A 855 15.95 6.14 12.32
CA ALA A 855 15.99 7.50 11.83
C ALA A 855 16.47 7.50 10.38
N ASP A 856 15.69 8.10 9.49
CA ASP A 856 16.13 8.46 8.16
C ASP A 856 16.83 9.82 8.24
N VAL A 857 18.10 9.88 7.85
CA VAL A 857 18.84 11.14 7.70
C VAL A 857 18.64 11.61 6.27
N CYS A 858 18.19 12.84 6.09
CA CYS A 858 17.81 13.42 4.81
C CYS A 858 18.63 14.68 4.51
N LEU A 859 18.93 14.88 3.23
CA LEU A 859 19.42 16.15 2.67
C LEU A 859 18.27 16.86 1.97
N THR A 860 18.10 18.13 2.26
CA THR A 860 17.24 19.05 1.52
C THR A 860 18.11 20.18 0.97
N ILE A 861 18.12 20.35 -0.36
CA ILE A 861 18.72 21.52 -1.03
C ILE A 861 17.59 22.32 -1.66
N ILE A 862 17.54 23.62 -1.36
CA ILE A 862 16.65 24.60 -1.98
C ILE A 862 17.49 25.64 -2.69
N ALA A 863 17.21 25.88 -3.96
CA ALA A 863 17.85 26.91 -4.75
C ALA A 863 16.84 27.81 -5.45
N GLU A 864 17.19 29.09 -5.55
CA GLU A 864 16.43 30.09 -6.28
C GLU A 864 17.02 30.24 -7.69
N ARG A 865 16.15 30.32 -8.69
CA ARG A 865 16.57 30.55 -10.09
C ARG A 865 16.89 32.02 -10.29
N ILE A 866 18.13 32.33 -10.68
CA ILE A 866 18.61 33.71 -10.81
C ILE A 866 18.68 34.22 -12.27
N ARG A 867 18.56 33.35 -13.28
CA ARG A 867 18.67 33.69 -14.72
C ARG A 867 17.78 32.83 -15.62
#